data_AF-A0A3A3GE76-F1
#
_entry.id   AF-A0A3A3GE76-F1
#
_cell.length_a   1.000
_cell.length_b   1.000
_cell.length_c   1.000
_cell.angle_alpha   90.00
_cell.angle_beta   90.00
_cell.angle_gamma   90.00
#
_symmetry.space_group_name_H-M   'P 1'
#
loop_
_entity.id
_entity.type
_entity.pdbx_description
1 polymer ?
#
loop_
_entity_poly.entity_id
_entity_poly.type
_entity_poly.pdbx_seq_one_letter_code
_entity_poly.pdbx_strand_id
1 'polypeptide(L)'
;MTTTYRNVIRRTVTGAIAGTLLIGGAAMLPAGGFPAAPVIAFADNGQAAKAGAQSPEQSVSEPIRVALFADLGSRSPGQTPQVTLNSTVGLQIGASGAGTSRALTADGTIRFSADDYKIKLYESKNKAAALAVQKQAEANNTAVMVEFSRRGATFYAVYAGSYPTHKAAGQALDRLKDDQALMKLVQGYKPTLAGPNYLQAGTYSSEKEAAPALKTLLDADIDAYLVTMVDKGKSRVAVWAGQAASAADLGDTKQKIARTSLTAVTAQGEGALIHMKEAGEGKTITHYRVNGDAKWMVSTSTPNTIQVTERYGRAYRGDMEISLHKDKLALVNEVPLEQYLVSVVGGEVYAEWPEDALKAQAVAARTFALYQNDKFEIANVVDTTLSQAYFGVEKEHDNIRKAVEATAGEVLMQDGKLIEAIFHSNAGGKTADPSEIWGGDYGYFQVVDSPDEGVLEGKKSWFQVILPDGKRGYVREDVVRPVNRNNEAGFEQVTAIEDGTNVRPIPAIQSNVAPVAKVNQGTEMTVIDTVPESTEMNWIRGPYTSSQITAWLKERTKTELSGPVTSLEITERGPSGRVTKVEANGVPVGVSYPDNFRSAFGGLPSTLFDIVPAGTAAVVGVDGKGKAEVLPKEPTFLFVGRGNGHGVGMSQWGAKGLADQGYDYEGILKYYYKNVDLVKR
;
A
#
# COMPACT_ATOMS: atom_id res chain seq x y z
N MET A 1 -40.34 -15.85 -6.27
CA MET A 1 -41.35 -14.89 -6.75
C MET A 1 -40.75 -13.50 -6.66
N THR A 2 -40.18 -12.95 -7.73
CA THR A 2 -39.94 -11.49 -7.91
C THR A 2 -39.40 -11.23 -9.31
N THR A 3 -40.30 -11.27 -10.29
CA THR A 3 -40.11 -10.60 -11.58
C THR A 3 -40.85 -9.27 -11.47
N THR A 4 -40.21 -8.15 -11.79
CA THR A 4 -40.75 -6.96 -12.49
C THR A 4 -39.88 -5.76 -12.13
N TYR A 5 -38.97 -5.34 -13.02
CA TYR A 5 -38.49 -3.95 -13.10
C TYR A 5 -37.74 -3.77 -14.42
N ARG A 6 -38.45 -3.29 -15.46
CA ARG A 6 -37.85 -2.62 -16.63
C ARG A 6 -38.90 -1.76 -17.31
N ASN A 7 -38.43 -0.64 -17.87
CA ASN A 7 -39.11 0.39 -18.66
C ASN A 7 -39.59 1.56 -17.79
N VAL A 8 -39.16 2.81 -18.01
CA VAL A 8 -39.61 3.64 -19.15
C VAL A 8 -38.76 4.94 -19.29
N ILE A 9 -38.15 5.11 -20.48
CA ILE A 9 -38.10 6.30 -21.39
C ILE A 9 -37.14 7.51 -21.19
N ARG A 10 -36.33 7.71 -22.25
CA ARG A 10 -35.51 8.86 -22.75
C ARG A 10 -36.34 9.96 -23.46
N ARG A 11 -35.88 11.24 -23.46
CA ARG A 11 -35.80 12.24 -24.59
C ARG A 11 -35.56 13.69 -24.07
N THR A 12 -34.35 14.28 -24.15
CA THR A 12 -33.72 15.19 -25.16
C THR A 12 -34.22 16.66 -25.27
N VAL A 13 -33.27 17.62 -25.22
CA VAL A 13 -33.10 18.92 -25.97
C VAL A 13 -32.61 20.08 -25.06
N THR A 14 -31.30 20.40 -24.99
CA THR A 14 -30.49 21.46 -25.66
C THR A 14 -30.86 22.94 -25.45
N GLY A 15 -29.92 23.73 -24.88
CA GLY A 15 -29.90 25.20 -24.90
C GLY A 15 -28.86 25.85 -23.97
N ALA A 16 -27.85 26.51 -24.55
CA ALA A 16 -26.63 27.04 -23.93
C ALA A 16 -26.79 28.41 -23.22
N ILE A 17 -25.84 28.78 -22.34
CA ILE A 17 -25.03 30.03 -22.37
C ILE A 17 -24.08 30.12 -21.15
N ALA A 18 -22.90 30.68 -21.41
CA ALA A 18 -21.65 30.72 -20.65
C ALA A 18 -21.62 31.63 -19.39
N GLY A 19 -20.63 31.37 -18.52
CA GLY A 19 -20.24 32.27 -17.42
C GLY A 19 -19.14 31.71 -16.51
N THR A 20 -17.89 31.97 -16.89
CA THR A 20 -16.61 31.58 -16.25
C THR A 20 -16.42 32.16 -14.84
N LEU A 21 -15.97 31.37 -13.85
CA LEU A 21 -15.05 31.87 -12.81
C LEU A 21 -14.26 30.74 -12.11
N LEU A 22 -12.96 31.04 -11.91
CA LEU A 22 -11.87 30.21 -11.40
C LEU A 22 -11.82 30.08 -9.86
N ILE A 23 -10.93 29.16 -9.42
CA ILE A 23 -10.32 28.94 -8.08
C ILE A 23 -11.06 27.84 -7.30
N GLY A 24 -10.49 26.69 -6.92
CA GLY A 24 -9.11 26.30 -6.63
C GLY A 24 -9.10 25.75 -5.19
N GLY A 25 -9.00 24.43 -4.97
CA GLY A 25 -9.02 23.89 -3.61
C GLY A 25 -8.93 22.36 -3.50
N ALA A 26 -7.82 21.92 -2.91
CA ALA A 26 -7.39 20.57 -2.52
C ALA A 26 -8.45 19.62 -1.95
N ALA A 27 -8.34 18.34 -2.32
CA ALA A 27 -9.10 17.23 -1.75
C ALA A 27 -8.40 16.64 -0.50
N MET A 28 -9.16 16.42 0.56
CA MET A 28 -8.79 15.64 1.74
C MET A 28 -9.75 14.45 1.91
N LEU A 29 -9.16 13.29 2.22
CA LEU A 29 -9.80 11.99 2.47
C LEU A 29 -10.46 11.93 3.85
N PRO A 30 -11.61 11.24 4.04
CA PRO A 30 -12.10 10.87 5.36
C PRO A 30 -11.78 9.41 5.73
N ALA A 31 -11.59 9.22 7.04
CA ALA A 31 -11.18 8.01 7.75
C ALA A 31 -12.31 6.99 7.96
N GLY A 32 -11.91 5.74 8.26
CA GLY A 32 -12.73 4.81 9.03
C GLY A 32 -13.45 3.70 8.26
N GLY A 33 -12.76 3.06 7.32
CA GLY A 33 -13.07 1.77 6.73
C GLY A 33 -11.74 1.13 6.35
N PHE A 34 -11.65 -0.19 6.21
CA PHE A 34 -10.46 -0.76 5.58
C PHE A 34 -10.35 -0.09 4.20
N PRO A 35 -9.28 0.66 3.88
CA PRO A 35 -9.07 1.00 2.50
C PRO A 35 -8.79 -0.35 1.82
N ALA A 36 -9.79 -0.91 1.16
CA ALA A 36 -9.56 -1.72 -0.02
C ALA A 36 -8.85 -0.78 -0.99
N ALA A 37 -7.53 -0.63 -0.81
CA ALA A 37 -6.70 0.13 -1.71
C ALA A 37 -6.93 -0.49 -3.08
N PRO A 38 -7.22 0.32 -4.12
CA PRO A 38 -7.47 -0.22 -5.44
C PRO A 38 -6.30 -1.13 -5.80
N VAL A 39 -6.59 -2.41 -6.03
CA VAL A 39 -5.65 -3.31 -6.69
C VAL A 39 -5.46 -2.71 -8.08
N ILE A 40 -4.44 -1.88 -8.26
CA ILE A 40 -3.96 -1.52 -9.59
C ILE A 40 -3.24 -2.76 -10.08
N ALA A 41 -4.00 -3.69 -10.64
CA ALA A 41 -3.44 -4.71 -11.49
C ALA A 41 -2.83 -3.98 -12.69
N PHE A 42 -1.51 -3.81 -12.66
CA PHE A 42 -0.80 -3.22 -13.80
C PHE A 42 -1.06 -4.07 -15.05
N ALA A 43 -1.21 -3.39 -16.18
CA ALA A 43 -1.50 -3.93 -17.51
C ALA A 43 -0.54 -5.03 -18.03
N ASP A 44 0.47 -5.42 -17.25
CA ASP A 44 1.51 -6.36 -17.65
C ASP A 44 1.20 -7.83 -17.30
N ASN A 45 0.07 -8.09 -16.63
CA ASN A 45 -0.37 -9.48 -16.37
C ASN A 45 -0.74 -10.26 -17.65
N GLY A 46 -0.97 -9.57 -18.78
CA GLY A 46 -1.27 -10.20 -20.06
C GLY A 46 -0.10 -11.03 -20.64
N GLN A 47 1.15 -10.71 -20.28
CA GLN A 47 2.29 -11.57 -20.62
C GLN A 47 2.54 -12.68 -19.58
N ALA A 48 2.23 -12.43 -18.30
CA ALA A 48 2.38 -13.43 -17.24
C ALA A 48 1.49 -14.67 -17.48
N ALA A 49 0.23 -14.48 -17.90
CA ALA A 49 -0.67 -15.61 -18.17
C ALA A 49 -0.29 -16.50 -19.36
N LYS A 50 0.54 -16.00 -20.30
CA LYS A 50 1.11 -16.82 -21.37
C LYS A 50 2.43 -17.48 -20.97
N ALA A 51 3.14 -16.88 -20.04
CA ALA A 51 4.32 -17.43 -19.41
C ALA A 51 3.94 -18.10 -18.09
N GLY A 52 3.02 -19.08 -18.13
CA GLY A 52 2.77 -19.93 -16.96
C GLY A 52 4.12 -20.39 -16.43
N ALA A 53 4.44 -19.99 -15.19
CA ALA A 53 5.80 -20.06 -14.68
C ALA A 53 6.32 -21.49 -14.81
N GLN A 54 7.19 -21.73 -15.79
CA GLN A 54 8.10 -22.85 -15.70
C GLN A 54 9.11 -22.45 -14.64
N SER A 55 8.84 -22.80 -13.38
CA SER A 55 9.89 -22.79 -12.37
C SER A 55 10.12 -24.21 -11.88
N PRO A 56 11.39 -24.58 -11.66
CA PRO A 56 11.77 -25.85 -11.06
C PRO A 56 11.10 -25.95 -9.68
N GLU A 57 10.96 -27.16 -9.15
CA GLU A 57 10.44 -27.40 -7.80
C GLU A 57 11.11 -26.45 -6.79
N GLN A 58 10.51 -25.29 -6.50
CA GLN A 58 10.79 -24.60 -5.25
C GLN A 58 10.27 -25.55 -4.19
N SER A 59 11.21 -26.29 -3.59
CA SER A 59 10.92 -27.17 -2.49
C SER A 59 10.18 -26.38 -1.40
N VAL A 60 9.24 -27.01 -0.70
CA VAL A 60 8.50 -26.45 0.45
C VAL A 60 9.41 -25.79 1.49
N SER A 61 10.71 -26.09 1.46
CA SER A 61 11.73 -25.51 2.34
C SER A 61 12.28 -24.15 1.94
N GLU A 62 12.03 -23.62 0.74
CA GLU A 62 12.53 -22.27 0.39
C GLU A 62 11.67 -21.17 1.05
N PRO A 63 12.27 -20.18 1.71
CA PRO A 63 11.54 -19.07 2.30
C PRO A 63 10.95 -18.18 1.20
N ILE A 64 9.75 -17.64 1.44
CA ILE A 64 9.20 -16.57 0.60
C ILE A 64 9.89 -15.25 0.96
N ARG A 65 10.26 -14.49 -0.06
CA ARG A 65 10.97 -13.21 0.08
C ARG A 65 9.98 -12.08 -0.20
N VAL A 66 9.73 -11.24 0.82
CA VAL A 66 8.76 -10.13 0.77
C VAL A 66 9.49 -8.80 0.83
N ALA A 67 9.44 -8.00 -0.24
CA ALA A 67 10.02 -6.65 -0.21
C ALA A 67 9.13 -5.71 0.62
N LEU A 68 9.69 -5.15 1.69
CA LEU A 68 9.04 -4.15 2.55
C LEU A 68 9.45 -2.72 2.15
N PHE A 69 10.69 -2.55 1.69
CA PHE A 69 11.20 -1.32 1.08
C PHE A 69 12.13 -1.68 -0.08
N ALA A 70 11.89 -1.10 -1.25
CA ALA A 70 12.70 -1.32 -2.46
C ALA A 70 12.35 -0.30 -3.54
N ASP A 71 13.32 0.06 -4.39
CA ASP A 71 13.05 0.83 -5.61
C ASP A 71 12.68 -0.09 -6.79
N LEU A 72 11.38 -0.26 -7.00
CA LEU A 72 10.79 -1.08 -8.07
C LEU A 72 9.95 -0.22 -9.03
N GLY A 73 10.22 1.09 -9.11
CA GLY A 73 9.42 2.02 -9.89
C GLY A 73 7.97 2.10 -9.39
N SER A 74 7.00 1.97 -10.29
CA SER A 74 5.56 1.99 -9.94
C SER A 74 5.10 0.78 -9.10
N ARG A 75 5.95 -0.25 -8.96
CA ARG A 75 5.68 -1.46 -8.17
C ARG A 75 6.31 -1.42 -6.77
N SER A 76 6.88 -0.29 -6.37
CA SER A 76 7.60 -0.16 -5.10
C SER A 76 6.63 -0.28 -3.90
N PRO A 77 6.96 -1.09 -2.87
CA PRO A 77 6.22 -1.09 -1.59
C PRO A 77 6.47 0.17 -0.76
N GLY A 78 7.42 1.00 -1.19
CA GLY A 78 7.91 2.20 -0.53
C GLY A 78 9.43 2.26 -0.57
N GLN A 79 9.99 3.43 -0.30
CA GLN A 79 11.43 3.63 -0.11
C GLN A 79 11.67 4.29 1.25
N THR A 80 12.82 4.03 1.85
CA THR A 80 13.22 4.65 3.11
C THR A 80 14.73 4.93 3.11
N PRO A 81 15.19 6.08 3.64
CA PRO A 81 16.63 6.36 3.78
C PRO A 81 17.30 5.53 4.89
N GLN A 82 16.51 4.93 5.80
CA GLN A 82 17.00 4.15 6.92
C GLN A 82 16.02 3.03 7.31
N VAL A 83 16.55 1.99 7.94
CA VAL A 83 15.77 0.88 8.50
C VAL A 83 16.22 0.64 9.93
N THR A 84 15.29 0.68 10.88
CA THR A 84 15.53 0.41 12.29
C THR A 84 14.84 -0.89 12.68
N LEU A 85 15.64 -1.90 13.04
CA LEU A 85 15.20 -3.22 13.45
C LEU A 85 15.30 -3.37 14.97
N ASN A 86 14.24 -3.90 15.59
CA ASN A 86 14.20 -4.14 17.04
C ASN A 86 13.78 -5.58 17.37
N SER A 87 14.35 -6.17 18.42
CA SER A 87 13.93 -7.48 18.95
C SER A 87 14.22 -7.62 20.44
N THR A 88 13.42 -8.41 21.15
CA THR A 88 13.57 -8.65 22.59
C THR A 88 14.62 -9.72 22.93
N VAL A 89 15.05 -10.53 21.96
CA VAL A 89 16.01 -11.64 22.17
C VAL A 89 17.39 -11.37 21.55
N GLY A 90 17.66 -10.13 21.16
CA GLY A 90 18.89 -9.75 20.48
C GLY A 90 18.92 -10.16 19.00
N LEU A 91 19.69 -9.41 18.22
CA LEU A 91 19.79 -9.56 16.77
C LEU A 91 21.20 -10.03 16.40
N GLN A 92 21.30 -10.86 15.36
CA GLN A 92 22.55 -11.31 14.74
C GLN A 92 22.58 -10.83 13.29
N ILE A 93 23.74 -10.40 12.80
CA ILE A 93 23.93 -10.02 11.40
C ILE A 93 25.04 -10.86 10.76
N GLY A 94 24.85 -11.27 9.51
CA GLY A 94 25.85 -11.95 8.69
C GLY A 94 25.69 -11.67 7.20
N ALA A 95 26.79 -11.75 6.44
CA ALA A 95 26.73 -11.65 4.98
C ALA A 95 26.19 -12.95 4.37
N SER A 96 25.24 -12.84 3.44
CA SER A 96 24.67 -13.99 2.72
C SER A 96 25.74 -14.66 1.83
N GLY A 97 25.74 -15.99 1.77
CA GLY A 97 26.63 -16.78 0.89
C GLY A 97 28.11 -16.85 1.29
N ALA A 98 28.56 -16.10 2.31
CA ALA A 98 29.99 -15.93 2.62
C ALA A 98 30.64 -17.04 3.50
N GLY A 99 30.13 -18.28 3.46
CA GLY A 99 30.75 -19.48 4.04
C GLY A 99 31.01 -19.54 5.56
N THR A 100 30.77 -18.46 6.31
CA THR A 100 30.84 -18.41 7.78
C THR A 100 30.04 -17.19 8.25
N SER A 101 28.86 -17.40 8.84
CA SER A 101 28.13 -16.36 9.56
C SER A 101 28.82 -16.12 10.90
N ARG A 102 29.74 -15.16 10.96
CA ARG A 102 30.16 -14.64 12.26
C ARG A 102 29.00 -13.80 12.79
N ALA A 103 28.34 -14.26 13.85
CA ALA A 103 27.27 -13.52 14.51
C ALA A 103 27.78 -12.15 14.97
N LEU A 104 27.34 -11.08 14.30
CA LEU A 104 27.47 -9.71 14.80
C LEU A 104 26.26 -9.47 15.69
N THR A 105 26.38 -9.76 16.99
CA THR A 105 25.28 -9.56 17.94
C THR A 105 25.13 -8.09 18.28
N ALA A 106 23.92 -7.55 18.19
CA ALA A 106 23.64 -6.19 18.67
C ALA A 106 22.58 -6.16 19.78
N ASP A 107 22.67 -5.11 20.61
CA ASP A 107 21.78 -4.81 21.73
C ASP A 107 20.36 -4.41 21.27
N GLY A 108 19.55 -5.39 20.85
CA GLY A 108 18.09 -5.30 20.69
C GLY A 108 17.53 -4.26 19.70
N THR A 109 18.32 -3.29 19.23
CA THR A 109 17.98 -2.21 18.30
C THR A 109 19.18 -1.96 17.40
N ILE A 110 18.98 -2.03 16.09
CA ILE A 110 19.99 -1.73 15.08
C ILE A 110 19.38 -0.82 14.03
N ARG A 111 20.14 0.19 13.58
CA ARG A 111 19.81 0.97 12.40
C ARG A 111 20.70 0.64 11.23
N PHE A 112 20.14 0.69 10.04
CA PHE A 112 20.82 0.62 8.75
C PHE A 112 20.52 1.86 7.94
N SER A 113 21.50 2.35 7.18
CA SER A 113 21.30 3.34 6.12
C SER A 113 22.19 3.00 4.94
N ALA A 114 21.88 3.51 3.75
CA ALA A 114 22.87 3.50 2.67
C ALA A 114 24.08 4.38 3.05
N ASP A 115 25.25 4.04 2.51
CA ASP A 115 26.45 4.87 2.64
C ASP A 115 26.48 6.04 1.63
N ASP A 116 25.37 6.74 1.52
CA ASP A 116 25.18 7.83 0.57
C ASP A 116 26.08 9.04 0.83
N TYR A 117 26.05 9.98 -0.13
CA TYR A 117 26.56 11.32 0.09
C TYR A 117 25.76 12.01 1.20
N LYS A 118 26.45 12.75 2.04
CA LYS A 118 25.94 13.34 3.28
C LYS A 118 26.76 14.56 3.65
N ILE A 119 26.32 15.30 4.66
CA ILE A 119 26.99 16.52 5.09
C ILE A 119 27.42 16.34 6.54
N LYS A 120 28.73 16.39 6.80
CA LYS A 120 29.23 16.51 8.18
C LYS A 120 29.02 17.94 8.63
N LEU A 121 27.97 18.15 9.41
CA LEU A 121 27.49 19.47 9.80
C LEU A 121 28.25 20.05 10.98
N TYR A 122 28.63 19.21 11.93
CA TYR A 122 29.22 19.66 13.19
C TYR A 122 29.99 18.52 13.85
N GLU A 123 31.02 18.87 14.63
CA GLU A 123 31.75 17.95 15.50
C GLU A 123 32.06 18.66 16.82
N SER A 124 31.74 18.03 17.94
CA SER A 124 31.95 18.63 19.26
C SER A 124 32.14 17.58 20.35
N LYS A 125 32.82 17.97 21.44
CA LYS A 125 32.85 17.19 22.69
C LYS A 125 31.58 17.36 23.52
N ASN A 126 30.81 18.42 23.26
CA ASN A 126 29.58 18.73 23.99
C ASN A 126 28.38 18.03 23.33
N LYS A 127 27.88 16.96 23.96
CA LYS A 127 26.72 16.20 23.49
C LYS A 127 25.48 17.08 23.32
N ALA A 128 25.21 18.01 24.24
CA ALA A 128 24.04 18.86 24.19
C ALA A 128 24.09 19.84 23.00
N ALA A 129 25.28 20.37 22.69
CA ALA A 129 25.47 21.22 21.51
C ALA A 129 25.28 20.43 20.21
N ALA A 130 25.85 19.23 20.13
CA ALA A 130 25.68 18.35 18.97
C ALA A 130 24.20 17.93 18.78
N LEU A 131 23.50 17.60 19.87
CA LEU A 131 22.07 17.30 19.84
C LEU A 131 21.22 18.48 19.37
N ALA A 132 21.56 19.71 19.79
CA ALA A 132 20.87 20.91 19.32
C ALA A 132 21.04 21.12 17.80
N VAL A 133 22.25 20.90 17.27
CA VAL A 133 22.51 20.94 15.83
C VAL A 133 21.74 19.83 15.10
N GLN A 134 21.73 18.61 15.63
CA GLN A 134 20.99 17.49 15.06
C GLN A 134 19.50 17.82 14.93
N LYS A 135 18.85 18.25 16.03
CA LYS A 135 17.43 18.62 16.04
C LYS A 135 17.10 19.72 15.04
N GLN A 136 17.98 20.72 14.91
CA GLN A 136 17.79 21.79 13.93
C GLN A 136 17.89 21.25 12.49
N ALA A 137 18.82 20.34 12.23
CA ALA A 137 18.99 19.72 10.91
C ALA A 137 17.83 18.78 10.53
N GLU A 138 17.24 18.10 11.51
CA GLU A 138 16.10 17.17 11.36
C GLU A 138 14.83 17.85 10.84
N ALA A 139 14.72 19.18 10.97
CA ALA A 139 13.56 19.93 10.47
C ALA A 139 13.34 19.76 8.95
N ASN A 140 14.43 19.56 8.19
CA ASN A 140 14.38 19.48 6.71
C ASN A 140 15.17 18.29 6.13
N ASN A 141 15.77 17.44 6.96
CA ASN A 141 16.65 16.36 6.53
C ASN A 141 16.55 15.17 7.48
N THR A 142 17.02 14.00 7.06
CA THR A 142 17.50 13.01 8.03
C THR A 142 18.76 13.57 8.69
N ALA A 143 18.91 13.42 10.01
CA ALA A 143 20.18 13.73 10.66
C ALA A 143 20.49 12.68 11.73
N VAL A 144 21.78 12.37 11.87
CA VAL A 144 22.28 11.40 12.85
C VAL A 144 23.49 11.97 13.56
N MET A 145 23.57 11.74 14.87
CA MET A 145 24.72 12.09 15.69
C MET A 145 25.53 10.83 15.98
N VAL A 146 26.77 10.79 15.49
CA VAL A 146 27.68 9.65 15.68
C VAL A 146 28.65 9.95 16.81
N GLU A 147 28.70 9.07 17.79
CA GLU A 147 29.64 9.08 18.92
C GLU A 147 30.92 8.31 18.57
N PHE A 148 32.07 8.89 18.90
CA PHE A 148 33.38 8.24 18.77
C PHE A 148 34.37 8.80 19.80
N SER A 149 35.49 8.10 20.00
CA SER A 149 36.53 8.53 20.95
C SER A 149 37.82 8.88 20.21
N ARG A 150 38.38 10.06 20.54
CA ARG A 150 39.64 10.56 20.01
C ARG A 150 40.45 11.18 21.14
N ARG A 151 41.71 10.81 21.27
CA ARG A 151 42.68 11.30 22.26
C ARG A 151 42.14 11.22 23.70
N GLY A 152 41.45 10.12 24.00
CA GLY A 152 40.85 9.86 25.32
C GLY A 152 39.59 10.67 25.64
N ALA A 153 39.08 11.49 24.69
CA ALA A 153 37.84 12.23 24.85
C ALA A 153 36.74 11.70 23.91
N THR A 154 35.49 11.74 24.36
CA THR A 154 34.33 11.45 23.51
C THR A 154 33.97 12.67 22.66
N PHE A 155 33.71 12.43 21.38
CA PHE A 155 33.26 13.40 20.40
C PHE A 155 31.95 12.92 19.77
N TYR A 156 31.20 13.89 19.27
CA TYR A 156 29.92 13.72 18.61
C TYR A 156 29.98 14.45 17.27
N ALA A 157 29.82 13.72 16.16
CA ALA A 157 29.72 14.29 14.83
C ALA A 157 28.28 14.20 14.32
N VAL A 158 27.72 15.33 13.89
CA VAL A 158 26.38 15.40 13.32
C VAL A 158 26.47 15.32 11.81
N TYR A 159 25.76 14.37 11.22
CA TYR A 159 25.62 14.21 9.78
C TYR A 159 24.18 14.50 9.36
N ALA A 160 23.99 15.17 8.23
CA ALA A 160 22.67 15.40 7.65
C ALA A 160 22.56 14.93 6.21
N GLY A 161 21.38 14.39 5.91
CA GLY A 161 20.92 13.93 4.61
C GLY A 161 21.46 12.56 4.19
N SER A 162 20.79 12.01 3.19
CA SER A 162 21.17 10.82 2.42
C SER A 162 20.93 11.16 0.95
N TYR A 163 21.98 11.52 0.24
CA TYR A 163 21.90 12.04 -1.12
C TYR A 163 22.52 11.04 -2.10
N PRO A 164 21.81 10.69 -3.18
CA PRO A 164 22.30 9.71 -4.14
C PRO A 164 23.47 10.23 -4.99
N THR A 165 23.69 11.54 -5.03
CA THR A 165 24.73 12.13 -5.88
C THR A 165 25.50 13.23 -5.15
N HIS A 166 26.77 13.38 -5.53
CA HIS A 166 27.62 14.50 -5.10
C HIS A 166 26.96 15.85 -5.32
N LYS A 167 26.31 16.04 -6.49
CA LYS A 167 25.63 17.29 -6.85
C LYS A 167 24.46 17.60 -5.91
N ALA A 168 23.60 16.62 -5.63
CA ALA A 168 22.47 16.79 -4.73
C ALA A 168 22.92 17.13 -3.31
N ALA A 169 23.99 16.48 -2.83
CA ALA A 169 24.60 16.78 -1.53
C ALA A 169 25.18 18.20 -1.50
N GLY A 170 25.85 18.65 -2.57
CA GLY A 170 26.36 20.02 -2.71
C GLY A 170 25.25 21.07 -2.62
N GLN A 171 24.15 20.87 -3.35
CA GLN A 171 22.99 21.76 -3.30
C GLN A 171 22.35 21.80 -1.90
N ALA A 172 22.33 20.67 -1.20
CA ALA A 172 21.85 20.63 0.18
C ALA A 172 22.78 21.34 1.16
N LEU A 173 24.09 21.20 0.97
CA LEU A 173 25.09 21.92 1.74
C LEU A 173 24.93 23.44 1.59
N ASP A 174 24.66 23.92 0.37
CA ASP A 174 24.40 25.34 0.14
C ASP A 174 23.15 25.80 0.90
N ARG A 175 22.05 25.05 0.84
CA ARG A 175 20.84 25.36 1.62
C ARG A 175 21.08 25.37 3.13
N LEU A 176 21.88 24.44 3.66
CA LEU A 176 22.19 24.39 5.10
C LEU A 176 23.06 25.56 5.55
N LYS A 177 23.92 26.08 4.67
CA LYS A 177 24.72 27.29 4.95
C LYS A 177 23.83 28.55 4.99
N ASP A 178 22.73 28.57 4.28
CA ASP A 178 21.77 29.67 4.28
C ASP A 178 20.83 29.65 5.51
N ASP A 179 20.73 28.52 6.23
CA ASP A 179 19.99 28.42 7.49
C ASP A 179 20.73 29.15 8.62
N GLN A 180 20.32 30.38 8.91
CA GLN A 180 20.91 31.20 9.97
C GLN A 180 20.76 30.60 11.37
N ALA A 181 19.70 29.85 11.65
CA ALA A 181 19.49 29.23 12.96
C ALA A 181 20.48 28.08 13.15
N LEU A 182 20.65 27.24 12.12
CA LEU A 182 21.65 26.19 12.10
C LEU A 182 23.08 26.76 12.19
N MET A 183 23.38 27.79 11.39
CA MET A 183 24.73 28.37 11.35
C MET A 183 25.14 29.04 12.68
N LYS A 184 24.19 29.53 13.47
CA LYS A 184 24.44 29.99 14.86
C LYS A 184 24.82 28.84 15.79
N LEU A 185 24.18 27.68 15.63
CA LEU A 185 24.43 26.50 16.48
C LEU A 185 25.78 25.84 16.19
N VAL A 186 26.25 25.84 14.93
CA VAL A 186 27.53 25.20 14.56
C VAL A 186 28.76 26.04 14.92
N GLN A 187 28.60 27.25 15.49
CA GLN A 187 29.66 28.07 16.11
C GLN A 187 30.94 28.25 15.26
N GLY A 188 30.79 28.45 13.95
CA GLY A 188 31.91 28.65 13.03
C GLY A 188 32.59 27.37 12.54
N TYR A 189 32.09 26.18 12.93
CA TYR A 189 32.41 24.93 12.24
C TYR A 189 32.02 25.06 10.76
N LYS A 190 32.87 24.56 9.86
CA LYS A 190 32.63 24.59 8.41
C LYS A 190 32.03 23.26 7.98
N PRO A 191 30.74 23.19 7.62
CA PRO A 191 30.14 21.96 7.15
C PRO A 191 30.81 21.45 5.88
N THR A 192 31.02 20.14 5.78
CA THR A 192 31.75 19.51 4.66
C THR A 192 30.94 18.38 4.05
N LEU A 193 31.13 18.16 2.75
CA LEU A 193 30.58 16.98 2.09
C LEU A 193 31.35 15.73 2.53
N ALA A 194 30.61 14.68 2.82
CA ALA A 194 31.12 13.34 3.04
C ALA A 194 30.41 12.37 2.08
N GLY A 195 31.04 11.24 1.78
CA GLY A 195 30.53 10.28 0.81
C GLY A 195 31.18 8.91 0.92
N PRO A 196 30.83 8.00 -0.01
CA PRO A 196 31.13 6.57 0.07
C PRO A 196 32.59 6.19 -0.21
N ASN A 197 33.51 7.17 -0.27
CA ASN A 197 34.91 6.90 -0.65
C ASN A 197 35.81 6.81 0.58
N TYR A 198 36.52 5.70 0.72
CA TYR A 198 37.36 5.40 1.88
C TYR A 198 38.74 4.86 1.48
N LEU A 199 39.69 4.97 2.40
CA LEU A 199 40.95 4.24 2.39
C LEU A 199 40.89 3.10 3.42
N GLN A 200 41.22 1.88 3.03
CA GLN A 200 41.37 0.76 3.94
C GLN A 200 42.77 0.74 4.56
N ALA A 201 42.83 0.89 5.90
CA ALA A 201 44.02 0.88 6.73
C ALA A 201 44.20 -0.46 7.46
N GLY A 202 44.16 -1.55 6.68
CA GLY A 202 44.39 -2.91 7.16
C GLY A 202 43.13 -3.77 7.30
N THR A 203 43.37 -5.07 7.39
CA THR A 203 42.38 -6.14 7.59
C THR A 203 42.84 -7.00 8.76
N TYR A 204 41.92 -7.38 9.63
CA TYR A 204 42.18 -7.98 10.94
C TYR A 204 41.31 -9.21 11.14
N SER A 205 41.71 -10.11 12.05
CA SER A 205 40.91 -11.31 12.35
C SER A 205 39.73 -11.03 13.28
N SER A 206 39.76 -9.90 14.01
CA SER A 206 38.73 -9.50 14.96
C SER A 206 38.68 -7.99 15.19
N GLU A 207 37.56 -7.50 15.72
CA GLU A 207 37.41 -6.10 16.13
C GLU A 207 38.45 -5.69 17.19
N LYS A 208 38.79 -6.62 18.10
CA LYS A 208 39.80 -6.40 19.13
C LYS A 208 41.19 -6.14 18.53
N GLU A 209 41.55 -6.84 17.46
CA GLU A 209 42.81 -6.62 16.73
C GLU A 209 42.78 -5.35 15.86
N ALA A 210 41.61 -4.96 15.37
CA ALA A 210 41.42 -3.72 14.60
C ALA A 210 41.45 -2.46 15.48
N ALA A 211 41.07 -2.56 16.76
CA ALA A 211 40.91 -1.44 17.67
C ALA A 211 42.15 -0.51 17.80
N PRO A 212 43.40 -1.01 17.88
CA PRO A 212 44.58 -0.15 17.92
C PRO A 212 44.73 0.71 16.67
N ALA A 213 44.51 0.15 15.48
CA ALA A 213 44.62 0.89 14.22
C ALA A 213 43.53 1.95 14.09
N LEU A 214 42.29 1.61 14.44
CA LEU A 214 41.18 2.56 14.52
C LEU A 214 41.52 3.72 15.45
N LYS A 215 42.04 3.41 16.66
CA LYS A 215 42.45 4.43 17.64
C LYS A 215 43.57 5.33 17.10
N THR A 216 44.60 4.77 16.46
CA THR A 216 45.70 5.54 15.87
C THR A 216 45.20 6.56 14.85
N LEU A 217 44.25 6.17 13.98
CA LEU A 217 43.67 7.07 12.99
C LEU A 217 42.81 8.15 13.62
N LEU A 218 41.91 7.76 14.54
CA LEU A 218 41.08 8.71 15.26
C LEU A 218 41.96 9.72 16.01
N ASP A 219 42.99 9.29 16.73
CA ASP A 219 43.91 10.17 17.47
C ASP A 219 44.67 11.14 16.55
N ALA A 220 44.93 10.73 15.31
CA ALA A 220 45.54 11.54 14.26
C ALA A 220 44.56 12.51 13.54
N ASP A 221 43.35 12.69 14.09
CA ASP A 221 42.32 13.59 13.53
C ASP A 221 41.81 13.14 12.14
N ILE A 222 41.74 11.82 11.95
CA ILE A 222 41.22 11.18 10.74
C ILE A 222 39.89 10.50 11.12
N ASP A 223 38.83 10.78 10.37
CA ASP A 223 37.58 10.02 10.51
C ASP A 223 37.87 8.56 10.14
N ALA A 224 37.57 7.62 11.02
CA ALA A 224 37.85 6.21 10.80
C ALA A 224 36.79 5.34 11.46
N TYR A 225 36.56 4.18 10.85
CA TYR A 225 35.47 3.28 11.19
C TYR A 225 35.97 1.84 11.21
N LEU A 226 35.42 1.07 12.14
CA LEU A 226 35.44 -0.37 12.06
C LEU A 226 34.47 -0.80 10.95
N VAL A 227 34.88 -1.77 10.14
CA VAL A 227 34.09 -2.25 9.00
C VAL A 227 34.05 -3.76 9.00
N THR A 228 32.85 -4.33 8.84
CA THR A 228 32.70 -5.71 8.41
C THR A 228 32.55 -5.72 6.91
N MET A 229 33.43 -6.41 6.19
CA MET A 229 33.42 -6.47 4.73
C MET A 229 33.42 -7.90 4.21
N VAL A 230 32.87 -8.08 3.01
CA VAL A 230 32.98 -9.31 2.25
C VAL A 230 34.14 -9.19 1.26
N ASP A 231 35.13 -10.06 1.41
CA ASP A 231 36.29 -10.18 0.53
C ASP A 231 36.41 -11.64 0.05
N LYS A 232 36.21 -11.86 -1.25
CA LYS A 232 36.26 -13.18 -1.89
C LYS A 232 35.32 -14.18 -1.20
N GLY A 233 34.08 -13.74 -0.97
CA GLY A 233 33.06 -14.54 -0.29
C GLY A 233 33.39 -14.90 1.16
N LYS A 234 34.25 -14.15 1.86
CA LYS A 234 34.52 -14.34 3.29
C LYS A 234 34.33 -13.03 4.06
N SER A 235 33.68 -13.12 5.21
CA SER A 235 33.57 -11.99 6.13
C SER A 235 34.92 -11.67 6.78
N ARG A 236 35.30 -10.39 6.77
CA ARG A 236 36.55 -9.87 7.34
C ARG A 236 36.28 -8.61 8.15
N VAL A 237 37.13 -8.35 9.13
CA VAL A 237 37.14 -7.07 9.86
C VAL A 237 38.20 -6.18 9.22
N ALA A 238 37.87 -4.93 8.95
CA ALA A 238 38.79 -3.92 8.43
C ALA A 238 38.66 -2.60 9.18
N VAL A 239 39.64 -1.72 8.99
CA VAL A 239 39.56 -0.32 9.42
C VAL A 239 39.56 0.54 8.18
N TRP A 240 38.50 1.32 7.99
CA TRP A 240 38.39 2.28 6.89
C TRP A 240 38.55 3.70 7.41
N ALA A 241 39.18 4.54 6.62
CA ALA A 241 39.60 5.89 6.97
C ALA A 241 39.15 6.90 5.90
N GLY A 242 38.75 8.08 6.35
CA GLY A 242 38.10 9.10 5.53
C GLY A 242 36.59 8.86 5.42
N GLN A 243 35.99 9.56 4.47
CA GLN A 243 34.59 9.45 4.00
C GLN A 243 34.41 10.51 2.91
N ALA A 244 35.29 10.48 1.92
CA ALA A 244 35.40 11.56 0.96
C ALA A 244 34.21 11.58 0.00
N ALA A 245 33.81 12.78 -0.40
CA ALA A 245 32.78 12.96 -1.41
C ALA A 245 33.27 12.46 -2.79
N SER A 246 34.58 12.53 -3.08
CA SER A 246 35.16 11.91 -4.27
C SER A 246 36.43 11.12 -3.94
N ALA A 247 36.76 10.13 -4.77
CA ALA A 247 38.01 9.38 -4.65
C ALA A 247 39.27 10.27 -4.80
N ALA A 248 39.16 11.38 -5.55
CA ALA A 248 40.25 12.34 -5.71
C ALA A 248 40.58 13.08 -4.40
N ASP A 249 39.58 13.29 -3.54
CA ASP A 249 39.73 14.00 -2.28
C ASP A 249 40.36 13.13 -1.17
N LEU A 250 40.64 11.84 -1.44
CA LEU A 250 41.33 10.95 -0.50
C LEU A 250 42.83 11.23 -0.36
N GLY A 251 43.41 12.08 -1.22
CA GLY A 251 44.84 12.40 -1.22
C GLY A 251 45.34 12.92 0.14
N ASP A 252 44.63 13.89 0.72
CA ASP A 252 44.98 14.48 2.02
C ASP A 252 44.88 13.45 3.13
N THR A 253 43.81 12.66 3.14
CA THR A 253 43.64 11.55 4.10
C THR A 253 44.78 10.54 3.97
N LYS A 254 45.17 10.16 2.75
CA LYS A 254 46.29 9.23 2.52
C LYS A 254 47.60 9.77 3.07
N GLN A 255 47.89 11.05 2.87
CA GLN A 255 49.08 11.70 3.43
C GLN A 255 49.05 11.75 4.96
N LYS A 256 47.89 12.04 5.56
CA LYS A 256 47.73 11.99 7.02
C LYS A 256 47.97 10.58 7.57
N ILE A 257 47.43 9.55 6.92
CA ILE A 257 47.66 8.14 7.31
C ILE A 257 49.15 7.80 7.21
N ALA A 258 49.85 8.22 6.15
CA ALA A 258 51.28 7.95 5.99
C ALA A 258 52.18 8.61 7.05
N ARG A 259 51.69 9.61 7.80
CA ARG A 259 52.38 10.18 8.97
C ARG A 259 52.16 9.37 10.25
N THR A 260 51.30 8.36 10.20
CA THR A 260 51.13 7.35 11.25
C THR A 260 52.00 6.12 10.95
N SER A 261 51.88 5.06 11.75
CA SER A 261 52.51 3.76 11.47
C SER A 261 51.73 2.88 10.49
N LEU A 262 50.58 3.34 9.98
CA LEU A 262 49.69 2.55 9.13
C LEU A 262 49.90 2.86 7.65
N THR A 263 49.65 1.85 6.82
CA THR A 263 49.53 1.98 5.37
C THR A 263 48.06 1.89 4.97
N ALA A 264 47.65 2.62 3.93
CA ALA A 264 46.30 2.50 3.41
C ALA A 264 46.23 2.47 1.88
N VAL A 265 45.28 1.68 1.39
CA VAL A 265 44.90 1.54 -0.01
C VAL A 265 43.45 1.99 -0.19
N THR A 266 43.00 2.23 -1.41
CA THR A 266 41.56 2.48 -1.65
C THR A 266 40.76 1.30 -1.15
N ALA A 267 39.69 1.57 -0.38
CA ALA A 267 38.80 0.52 0.09
C ALA A 267 38.15 -0.19 -1.11
N GLN A 268 38.16 -1.52 -1.08
CA GLN A 268 37.54 -2.37 -2.08
C GLN A 268 36.88 -3.54 -1.36
N GLY A 269 35.67 -3.91 -1.77
CA GLY A 269 34.95 -5.04 -1.22
C GLY A 269 33.68 -5.32 -2.03
N GLU A 270 33.20 -6.56 -1.99
CA GLU A 270 31.91 -6.96 -2.61
C GLU A 270 30.74 -6.30 -1.87
N GLY A 271 30.92 -6.04 -0.57
CA GLY A 271 30.10 -5.13 0.22
C GLY A 271 30.62 -5.01 1.64
N ALA A 272 30.14 -3.99 2.36
CA ALA A 272 30.61 -3.61 3.67
C ALA A 272 29.48 -3.02 4.55
N LEU A 273 29.54 -3.34 5.84
CA LEU A 273 28.87 -2.62 6.91
C LEU A 273 29.89 -1.74 7.63
N ILE A 274 29.67 -0.44 7.62
CA ILE A 274 30.48 0.54 8.34
C ILE A 274 29.85 0.78 9.70
N HIS A 275 30.58 0.47 10.78
CA HIS A 275 30.05 0.44 12.13
C HIS A 275 30.07 1.84 12.76
N MET A 276 28.94 2.27 13.29
CA MET A 276 28.79 3.55 13.98
C MET A 276 28.01 3.36 15.29
N LYS A 277 28.27 4.26 16.23
CA LYS A 277 27.48 4.43 17.44
C LYS A 277 26.62 5.67 17.29
N GLU A 278 25.34 5.50 16.97
CA GLU A 278 24.42 6.63 16.85
C GLU A 278 23.92 7.02 18.24
N ALA A 279 24.31 8.21 18.70
CA ALA A 279 23.89 8.75 19.98
C ALA A 279 22.60 9.56 19.82
N GLY A 280 21.60 9.26 20.64
CA GLY A 280 20.38 10.06 20.80
C GLY A 280 20.29 10.73 22.17
N GLU A 281 19.10 11.25 22.50
CA GLU A 281 18.83 11.91 23.79
C GLU A 281 19.04 10.97 24.98
N GLY A 282 18.51 9.74 24.91
CA GLY A 282 18.49 8.80 26.04
C GLY A 282 19.25 7.49 25.83
N LYS A 283 19.59 7.13 24.59
CA LYS A 283 20.27 5.87 24.26
C LYS A 283 21.23 6.06 23.10
N THR A 284 22.31 5.27 23.09
CA THR A 284 23.18 5.08 21.93
C THR A 284 22.83 3.74 21.30
N ILE A 285 22.61 3.70 19.99
CA ILE A 285 22.28 2.50 19.24
C ILE A 285 23.39 2.14 18.26
N THR A 286 23.42 0.88 17.84
CA THR A 286 24.30 0.44 16.76
C THR A 286 23.70 0.88 15.43
N HIS A 287 24.49 1.56 14.61
CA HIS A 287 24.09 1.98 13.26
C HIS A 287 25.13 1.50 12.25
N TYR A 288 24.68 0.76 11.24
CA TYR A 288 25.49 0.35 10.10
C TYR A 288 25.17 1.17 8.85
N ARG A 289 26.20 1.66 8.17
CA ARG A 289 26.07 2.13 6.78
C ARG A 289 26.41 0.99 5.83
N VAL A 290 25.52 0.72 4.89
CA VAL A 290 25.65 -0.33 3.89
C VAL A 290 26.33 0.24 2.65
N ASN A 291 27.42 -0.38 2.23
CA ASN A 291 28.21 -0.02 1.06
C ASN A 291 28.45 -1.25 0.19
N GLY A 292 28.34 -1.14 -1.14
CA GLY A 292 28.47 -2.25 -2.09
C GLY A 292 27.26 -3.17 -2.17
N ASP A 293 27.43 -4.31 -2.83
CA ASP A 293 26.35 -5.17 -3.32
C ASP A 293 26.05 -6.39 -2.43
N ALA A 294 26.81 -6.56 -1.34
CA ALA A 294 26.59 -7.65 -0.40
C ALA A 294 25.21 -7.55 0.28
N LYS A 295 24.58 -8.72 0.45
CA LYS A 295 23.33 -8.89 1.19
C LYS A 295 23.62 -9.25 2.64
N TRP A 296 22.98 -8.54 3.57
CA TRP A 296 23.18 -8.70 5.00
C TRP A 296 21.92 -9.29 5.64
N MET A 297 22.01 -10.53 6.08
CA MET A 297 20.93 -11.20 6.80
C MET A 297 20.97 -10.81 8.26
N VAL A 298 19.84 -10.32 8.76
CA VAL A 298 19.59 -10.02 10.16
C VAL A 298 18.58 -11.02 10.70
N SER A 299 18.99 -11.80 11.70
CA SER A 299 18.16 -12.83 12.34
C SER A 299 18.09 -12.60 13.85
N THR A 300 17.19 -13.32 14.52
CA THR A 300 17.12 -13.33 15.99
C THR A 300 17.95 -14.48 16.55
N SER A 301 18.57 -14.29 17.73
CA SER A 301 19.44 -15.32 18.34
C SER A 301 18.69 -16.63 18.69
N THR A 302 17.38 -16.53 18.91
CA THR A 302 16.41 -17.62 18.98
C THR A 302 15.20 -17.22 18.12
N PRO A 303 14.44 -18.16 17.52
CA PRO A 303 13.29 -17.81 16.70
C PRO A 303 12.33 -16.87 17.44
N ASN A 304 12.21 -15.65 16.94
CA ASN A 304 11.36 -14.60 17.49
C ASN A 304 10.99 -13.64 16.36
N THR A 305 10.43 -12.49 16.70
CA THR A 305 10.03 -11.45 15.77
C THR A 305 11.05 -10.32 15.71
N ILE A 306 11.11 -9.68 14.55
CA ILE A 306 11.88 -8.47 14.30
C ILE A 306 10.87 -7.35 13.97
N GLN A 307 10.90 -6.29 14.77
CA GLN A 307 10.08 -5.10 14.57
C GLN A 307 10.79 -4.11 13.64
N VAL A 308 10.06 -3.58 12.66
CA VAL A 308 10.55 -2.57 11.71
C VAL A 308 9.90 -1.23 12.02
N THR A 309 10.68 -0.27 12.56
CA THR A 309 10.14 1.04 12.99
C THR A 309 9.50 1.81 11.83
N GLU A 310 10.20 1.90 10.69
CA GLU A 310 9.76 2.67 9.52
C GLU A 310 8.57 2.03 8.80
N ARG A 311 8.23 0.76 9.10
CA ARG A 311 7.05 0.08 8.58
C ARG A 311 5.96 -0.02 9.64
N TYR A 312 5.55 1.14 10.15
CA TYR A 312 4.50 1.32 11.16
C TYR A 312 4.77 0.61 12.49
N GLY A 313 6.03 0.30 12.79
CA GLY A 313 6.39 -0.48 13.98
C GLY A 313 5.87 -1.92 13.96
N ARG A 314 5.59 -2.50 12.79
CA ARG A 314 5.12 -3.89 12.68
C ARG A 314 6.23 -4.88 13.01
N ALA A 315 5.86 -6.01 13.59
CA ALA A 315 6.74 -7.12 13.90
C ALA A 315 6.53 -8.27 12.92
N TYR A 316 7.62 -8.88 12.46
CA TYR A 316 7.63 -9.91 11.43
C TYR A 316 8.38 -11.15 11.93
N ARG A 317 7.98 -12.32 11.44
CA ARG A 317 8.75 -13.57 11.61
C ARG A 317 9.83 -13.68 10.53
N GLY A 318 10.75 -14.61 10.73
CA GLY A 318 11.84 -14.86 9.79
C GLY A 318 12.95 -13.83 9.88
N ASP A 319 13.81 -13.84 8.88
CA ASP A 319 15.00 -13.02 8.81
C ASP A 319 14.75 -11.77 7.96
N MET A 320 15.65 -10.79 8.08
CA MET A 320 15.61 -9.54 7.32
C MET A 320 16.87 -9.42 6.49
N GLU A 321 16.75 -9.42 5.16
CA GLU A 321 17.82 -9.03 4.25
C GLU A 321 17.87 -7.49 4.17
N ILE A 322 19.03 -6.92 4.49
CA ILE A 322 19.41 -5.54 4.21
C ILE A 322 20.38 -5.53 3.03
N SER A 323 20.06 -4.77 1.99
CA SER A 323 20.91 -4.64 0.79
C SER A 323 20.74 -3.28 0.13
N LEU A 324 21.55 -2.99 -0.88
CA LEU A 324 21.31 -1.89 -1.82
C LEU A 324 20.67 -2.45 -3.09
N HIS A 325 19.59 -1.83 -3.55
CA HIS A 325 18.97 -2.09 -4.85
C HIS A 325 18.80 -0.78 -5.60
N LYS A 326 19.39 -0.69 -6.80
CA LYS A 326 19.44 0.55 -7.60
C LYS A 326 19.96 1.75 -6.79
N ASP A 327 21.05 1.51 -6.05
CA ASP A 327 21.69 2.48 -5.16
C ASP A 327 20.78 3.02 -4.04
N LYS A 328 19.70 2.31 -3.70
CA LYS A 328 18.78 2.63 -2.59
C LYS A 328 18.76 1.51 -1.57
N LEU A 329 18.60 1.89 -0.30
CA LEU A 329 18.43 0.92 0.76
C LEU A 329 17.17 0.07 0.52
N ALA A 330 17.34 -1.24 0.56
CA ALA A 330 16.27 -2.22 0.45
C ALA A 330 16.15 -3.04 1.75
N LEU A 331 14.92 -3.42 2.07
CA LEU A 331 14.58 -4.34 3.14
C LEU A 331 13.67 -5.43 2.59
N VAL A 332 14.13 -6.68 2.66
CA VAL A 332 13.37 -7.85 2.25
C VAL A 332 13.23 -8.77 3.47
N ASN A 333 12.01 -9.18 3.78
CA ASN A 333 11.76 -10.17 4.81
C ASN A 333 11.79 -11.58 4.18
N GLU A 334 12.62 -12.46 4.73
CA GLU A 334 12.69 -13.88 4.33
C GLU A 334 12.03 -14.74 5.40
N VAL A 335 10.91 -15.36 5.05
CA VAL A 335 10.04 -16.04 6.03
C VAL A 335 9.57 -17.38 5.46
N PRO A 336 9.40 -18.43 6.26
CA PRO A 336 8.80 -19.67 5.79
C PRO A 336 7.41 -19.40 5.20
N LEU A 337 7.11 -20.00 4.03
CA LEU A 337 5.88 -19.74 3.27
C LEU A 337 4.63 -19.92 4.14
N GLU A 338 4.55 -21.00 4.92
CA GLU A 338 3.40 -21.24 5.79
C GLU A 338 3.23 -20.16 6.87
N GLN A 339 4.31 -19.60 7.40
CA GLN A 339 4.22 -18.49 8.37
C GLN A 339 3.78 -17.18 7.71
N TYR A 340 4.23 -16.92 6.47
CA TYR A 340 3.74 -15.82 5.66
C TYR A 340 2.22 -15.92 5.42
N LEU A 341 1.73 -17.12 5.09
CA LEU A 341 0.32 -17.36 4.81
C LEU A 341 -0.59 -17.12 6.02
N VAL A 342 -0.14 -17.39 7.26
CA VAL A 342 -0.94 -17.06 8.45
C VAL A 342 -1.22 -15.55 8.52
N SER A 343 -0.21 -14.72 8.20
CA SER A 343 -0.37 -13.26 8.15
C SER A 343 -1.24 -12.82 6.98
N VAL A 344 -1.01 -13.38 5.79
CA VAL A 344 -1.79 -13.02 4.59
C VAL A 344 -3.24 -13.38 4.76
N VAL A 345 -3.57 -14.61 5.15
CA VAL A 345 -4.97 -15.04 5.28
C VAL A 345 -5.68 -14.19 6.34
N GLY A 346 -5.04 -13.86 7.46
CA GLY A 346 -5.65 -12.94 8.45
C GLY A 346 -5.66 -11.47 8.06
N GLY A 347 -4.87 -11.08 7.06
CA GLY A 347 -4.92 -9.77 6.42
C GLY A 347 -6.03 -9.66 5.37
N GLU A 348 -6.40 -10.78 4.75
CA GLU A 348 -7.37 -10.87 3.66
C GLU A 348 -8.81 -11.17 4.12
N VAL A 349 -8.98 -12.03 5.13
CA VAL A 349 -10.31 -12.49 5.59
C VAL A 349 -10.42 -12.49 7.12
N TYR A 350 -11.65 -12.51 7.62
CA TYR A 350 -11.89 -12.56 9.07
C TYR A 350 -11.58 -13.95 9.62
N ALA A 351 -10.93 -13.99 10.79
CA ALA A 351 -10.53 -15.22 11.44
C ALA A 351 -11.74 -16.13 11.76
N GLU A 352 -12.87 -15.54 12.13
CA GLU A 352 -14.08 -16.25 12.56
C GLU A 352 -14.86 -16.92 11.42
N TRP A 353 -14.39 -16.80 10.17
CA TRP A 353 -15.03 -17.45 9.03
C TRP A 353 -14.94 -18.98 9.11
N PRO A 354 -15.84 -19.69 8.41
CA PRO A 354 -15.83 -21.15 8.36
C PRO A 354 -14.45 -21.69 7.95
N GLU A 355 -14.05 -22.80 8.57
CA GLU A 355 -12.73 -23.40 8.38
C GLU A 355 -12.41 -23.66 6.90
N ASP A 356 -13.38 -24.16 6.13
CA ASP A 356 -13.21 -24.43 4.70
C ASP A 356 -13.00 -23.17 3.86
N ALA A 357 -13.58 -22.03 4.25
CA ALA A 357 -13.30 -20.74 3.61
C ALA A 357 -11.85 -20.28 3.90
N LEU A 358 -11.37 -20.48 5.13
CA LEU A 358 -9.98 -20.16 5.51
C LEU A 358 -8.98 -21.07 4.77
N LYS A 359 -9.29 -22.37 4.64
CA LYS A 359 -8.48 -23.33 3.88
C LYS A 359 -8.42 -22.97 2.40
N ALA A 360 -9.56 -22.65 1.78
CA ALA A 360 -9.61 -22.22 0.39
C ALA A 360 -8.77 -20.94 0.18
N GLN A 361 -8.89 -19.97 1.08
CA GLN A 361 -8.05 -18.76 1.06
C GLN A 361 -6.57 -19.08 1.21
N ALA A 362 -6.18 -20.01 2.10
CA ALA A 362 -4.79 -20.41 2.28
C ALA A 362 -4.20 -21.04 1.00
N VAL A 363 -4.91 -21.96 0.35
CA VAL A 363 -4.46 -22.60 -0.90
C VAL A 363 -4.37 -21.60 -2.05
N ALA A 364 -5.37 -20.73 -2.22
CA ALA A 364 -5.34 -19.69 -3.24
C ALA A 364 -4.17 -18.72 -2.99
N ALA A 365 -3.97 -18.29 -1.75
CA ALA A 365 -2.89 -17.38 -1.38
C ALA A 365 -1.50 -18.01 -1.59
N ARG A 366 -1.32 -19.29 -1.22
CA ARG A 366 -0.09 -20.06 -1.45
C ARG A 366 0.25 -20.16 -2.93
N THR A 367 -0.74 -20.55 -3.73
CA THR A 367 -0.58 -20.71 -5.18
C THR A 367 -0.20 -19.38 -5.82
N PHE A 368 -0.89 -18.29 -5.44
CA PHE A 368 -0.58 -16.96 -5.94
C PHE A 368 0.84 -16.51 -5.58
N ALA A 369 1.27 -16.68 -4.32
CA ALA A 369 2.61 -16.27 -3.89
C ALA A 369 3.71 -17.01 -4.65
N LEU A 370 3.55 -18.33 -4.83
CA LEU A 370 4.49 -19.15 -5.61
C LEU A 370 4.47 -18.82 -7.11
N TYR A 371 3.30 -18.48 -7.66
CA TYR A 371 3.17 -18.05 -9.05
C TYR A 371 3.95 -16.77 -9.35
N GLN A 372 4.07 -15.84 -8.39
CA GLN A 372 4.81 -14.58 -8.61
C GLN A 372 6.31 -14.81 -8.86
N ASN A 373 6.91 -15.91 -8.38
CA ASN A 373 8.32 -16.26 -8.55
C ASN A 373 9.26 -15.05 -8.36
N ASP A 374 10.07 -14.63 -9.34
CA ASP A 374 11.02 -13.51 -9.23
C ASP A 374 10.47 -12.17 -9.78
N LYS A 375 9.15 -11.97 -9.78
CA LYS A 375 8.49 -10.80 -10.40
C LYS A 375 9.02 -9.45 -9.90
N PHE A 376 9.50 -9.36 -8.67
CA PHE A 376 9.91 -8.11 -8.04
C PHE A 376 11.43 -7.91 -7.95
N GLU A 377 12.20 -8.54 -8.85
CA GLU A 377 13.66 -8.40 -9.02
C GLU A 377 14.49 -8.91 -7.83
N ILE A 378 14.22 -8.40 -6.62
CA ILE A 378 14.91 -8.75 -5.37
C ILE A 378 14.08 -9.61 -4.43
N ALA A 379 12.80 -9.82 -4.73
CA ALA A 379 11.82 -10.49 -3.88
C ALA A 379 10.75 -11.20 -4.71
N ASN A 380 10.01 -12.11 -4.06
CA ASN A 380 8.91 -12.84 -4.69
C ASN A 380 7.60 -12.04 -4.71
N VAL A 381 7.35 -11.31 -3.65
CA VAL A 381 6.13 -10.53 -3.43
C VAL A 381 6.45 -9.20 -2.73
N VAL A 382 5.49 -8.29 -2.72
CA VAL A 382 5.54 -7.05 -1.91
C VAL A 382 4.45 -7.07 -0.85
N ASP A 383 4.59 -6.29 0.22
CA ASP A 383 3.61 -6.19 1.31
C ASP A 383 2.47 -5.18 1.05
N THR A 384 2.16 -4.93 -0.22
CA THR A 384 1.06 -4.05 -0.66
C THR A 384 0.02 -4.85 -1.43
N THR A 385 -1.10 -4.21 -1.78
CA THR A 385 -2.17 -4.81 -2.59
C THR A 385 -1.75 -5.18 -4.03
N LEU A 386 -0.52 -4.88 -4.44
CA LEU A 386 0.07 -5.41 -5.67
C LEU A 386 0.40 -6.90 -5.58
N SER A 387 0.53 -7.44 -4.37
CA SER A 387 0.63 -8.88 -4.13
C SER A 387 -0.47 -9.32 -3.20
N GLN A 388 -0.26 -9.24 -1.88
CA GLN A 388 -1.19 -9.74 -0.87
C GLN A 388 -1.05 -8.93 0.42
N ALA A 389 -2.10 -8.93 1.24
CA ALA A 389 -2.17 -8.21 2.50
C ALA A 389 -1.24 -8.79 3.60
N TYR A 390 0.05 -8.45 3.55
CA TYR A 390 1.05 -8.91 4.52
C TYR A 390 1.33 -7.88 5.63
N PHE A 391 0.97 -8.20 6.87
CA PHE A 391 1.04 -7.28 8.01
C PHE A 391 1.95 -7.77 9.14
N GLY A 392 2.78 -8.78 8.87
CA GLY A 392 3.56 -9.46 9.91
C GLY A 392 2.65 -10.16 10.93
N VAL A 393 3.05 -10.19 12.19
CA VAL A 393 2.36 -11.00 13.22
C VAL A 393 1.04 -10.40 13.71
N GLU A 394 0.72 -9.15 13.35
CA GLU A 394 -0.47 -8.43 13.82
C GLU A 394 -1.79 -9.11 13.38
N LYS A 395 -1.76 -9.82 12.25
CA LYS A 395 -2.91 -10.49 11.66
C LYS A 395 -2.91 -12.00 11.85
N GLU A 396 -2.02 -12.53 12.68
CA GLU A 396 -2.00 -13.97 12.94
C GLU A 396 -3.09 -14.38 13.93
N HIS A 397 -3.85 -15.41 13.58
CA HIS A 397 -4.86 -16.03 14.44
C HIS A 397 -4.72 -17.55 14.43
N ASP A 398 -5.11 -18.21 15.52
CA ASP A 398 -4.92 -19.66 15.69
C ASP A 398 -5.79 -20.51 14.75
N ASN A 399 -7.02 -20.08 14.47
CA ASN A 399 -7.90 -20.72 13.48
C ASN A 399 -7.33 -20.65 12.06
N ILE A 400 -6.79 -19.49 11.68
CA ILE A 400 -6.10 -19.30 10.40
C ILE A 400 -4.84 -20.17 10.34
N ARG A 401 -4.04 -20.19 11.41
CA ARG A 401 -2.86 -21.05 11.50
C ARG A 401 -3.23 -22.52 11.27
N LYS A 402 -4.29 -23.02 11.92
CA LYS A 402 -4.79 -24.38 11.72
C LYS A 402 -5.22 -24.65 10.28
N ALA A 403 -5.91 -23.70 9.64
CA ALA A 403 -6.32 -23.84 8.23
C ALA A 403 -5.13 -23.87 7.26
N VAL A 404 -4.12 -23.02 7.51
CA VAL A 404 -2.86 -23.00 6.76
C VAL A 404 -2.10 -24.31 6.94
N GLU A 405 -1.93 -24.79 8.17
CA GLU A 405 -1.27 -26.05 8.50
C GLU A 405 -2.00 -27.27 7.90
N ALA A 406 -3.33 -27.28 7.94
CA ALA A 406 -4.15 -28.36 7.39
C ALA A 406 -4.02 -28.49 5.87
N THR A 407 -3.68 -27.39 5.17
CA THR A 407 -3.50 -27.32 3.72
C THR A 407 -2.03 -27.14 3.32
N ALA A 408 -1.09 -27.42 4.24
CA ALA A 408 0.33 -27.18 4.00
C ALA A 408 0.82 -27.93 2.75
N GLY A 409 1.49 -27.21 1.86
CA GLY A 409 1.97 -27.71 0.56
C GLY A 409 0.91 -27.82 -0.54
N GLU A 410 -0.36 -27.56 -0.26
CA GLU A 410 -1.42 -27.68 -1.28
C GLU A 410 -1.49 -26.42 -2.17
N VAL A 411 -1.46 -26.64 -3.49
CA VAL A 411 -1.46 -25.62 -4.53
C VAL A 411 -2.41 -25.98 -5.68
N LEU A 412 -2.88 -24.97 -6.42
CA LEU A 412 -3.70 -25.14 -7.60
C LEU A 412 -2.85 -25.16 -8.88
N MET A 413 -3.07 -26.17 -9.71
CA MET A 413 -2.32 -26.37 -10.94
C MET A 413 -3.22 -26.62 -12.15
N GLN A 414 -2.76 -26.24 -13.33
CA GLN A 414 -3.34 -26.63 -14.60
C GLN A 414 -2.22 -27.05 -15.55
N ASP A 415 -2.37 -28.20 -16.22
CA ASP A 415 -1.37 -28.75 -17.14
C ASP A 415 0.04 -28.84 -16.53
N GLY A 416 0.12 -29.21 -15.24
CA GLY A 416 1.37 -29.33 -14.50
C GLY A 416 2.06 -28.01 -14.16
N LYS A 417 1.39 -26.86 -14.31
CA LYS A 417 1.89 -25.52 -13.94
C LYS A 417 1.01 -24.87 -12.87
N LEU A 418 1.60 -24.05 -12.01
CA LEU A 418 0.84 -23.22 -11.07
C LEU A 418 -0.07 -22.26 -11.85
N ILE A 419 -1.31 -22.10 -11.40
CA ILE A 419 -2.18 -21.04 -11.91
C ILE A 419 -1.90 -19.72 -11.18
N GLU A 420 -2.24 -18.59 -11.80
CA GLU A 420 -2.37 -17.33 -11.06
C GLU A 420 -3.69 -17.37 -10.28
N ALA A 421 -3.67 -17.83 -9.03
CA ALA A 421 -4.87 -18.00 -8.20
C ALA A 421 -5.37 -16.65 -7.64
N ILE A 422 -5.89 -15.81 -8.54
CA ILE A 422 -6.38 -14.47 -8.20
C ILE A 422 -7.68 -14.57 -7.39
N PHE A 423 -7.78 -13.76 -6.33
CA PHE A 423 -8.98 -13.62 -5.51
C PHE A 423 -9.30 -12.14 -5.23
N HIS A 424 -10.53 -11.87 -4.80
CA HIS A 424 -11.02 -10.53 -4.49
C HIS A 424 -12.06 -10.56 -3.37
N SER A 425 -12.42 -9.40 -2.81
CA SER A 425 -13.29 -9.34 -1.63
C SER A 425 -14.72 -9.81 -1.90
N ASN A 426 -15.46 -9.14 -2.78
CA ASN A 426 -16.87 -9.43 -3.02
C ASN A 426 -17.18 -9.29 -4.52
N ALA A 427 -17.83 -10.30 -5.11
CA ALA A 427 -18.12 -10.32 -6.54
C ALA A 427 -19.38 -9.52 -6.88
N GLY A 428 -20.23 -9.22 -5.89
CA GLY A 428 -21.51 -8.54 -6.09
C GLY A 428 -22.58 -9.46 -6.67
N GLY A 429 -22.52 -10.75 -6.33
CA GLY A 429 -23.41 -11.81 -6.80
C GLY A 429 -22.86 -12.65 -7.98
N LYS A 430 -21.81 -12.20 -8.67
CA LYS A 430 -21.25 -12.92 -9.84
C LYS A 430 -19.80 -12.56 -10.13
N THR A 431 -18.94 -13.56 -10.35
CA THR A 431 -17.53 -13.34 -10.72
C THR A 431 -17.39 -12.75 -12.13
N ALA A 432 -16.30 -12.05 -12.37
CA ALA A 432 -15.98 -11.41 -13.64
C ALA A 432 -15.26 -12.35 -14.59
N ASP A 433 -15.52 -12.17 -15.88
CA ASP A 433 -14.64 -12.68 -16.92
C ASP A 433 -13.39 -11.79 -17.00
N PRO A 434 -12.18 -12.33 -17.16
CA PRO A 434 -10.97 -11.51 -17.31
C PRO A 434 -11.04 -10.49 -18.46
N SER A 435 -11.79 -10.79 -19.52
CA SER A 435 -12.03 -9.86 -20.63
C SER A 435 -12.76 -8.58 -20.20
N GLU A 436 -13.53 -8.63 -19.11
CA GLU A 436 -14.24 -7.50 -18.51
C GLU A 436 -13.35 -6.63 -17.62
N ILE A 437 -12.11 -7.06 -17.33
CA ILE A 437 -11.25 -6.41 -16.35
C ILE A 437 -9.94 -5.97 -17.00
N TRP A 438 -9.16 -6.91 -17.53
CA TRP A 438 -7.83 -6.64 -18.12
C TRP A 438 -7.76 -6.89 -19.63
N GLY A 439 -8.76 -7.57 -20.19
CA GLY A 439 -8.72 -8.07 -21.57
C GLY A 439 -8.00 -9.42 -21.68
N GLY A 440 -8.41 -10.25 -22.64
CA GLY A 440 -7.84 -11.59 -22.88
C GLY A 440 -8.70 -12.74 -22.34
N ASP A 441 -8.26 -13.98 -22.62
CA ASP A 441 -8.86 -15.24 -22.17
C ASP A 441 -7.84 -16.01 -21.32
N TYR A 442 -8.25 -16.42 -20.13
CA TYR A 442 -7.43 -17.08 -19.11
C TYR A 442 -8.23 -18.31 -18.71
N GLY A 443 -7.98 -19.45 -19.38
CA GLY A 443 -8.89 -20.60 -19.47
C GLY A 443 -9.24 -21.36 -18.18
N TYR A 444 -8.78 -20.90 -17.02
CA TYR A 444 -9.13 -21.43 -15.69
C TYR A 444 -10.03 -20.49 -14.87
N PHE A 445 -10.32 -19.27 -15.33
CA PHE A 445 -11.35 -18.43 -14.71
C PHE A 445 -12.71 -18.67 -15.35
N GLN A 446 -13.77 -18.54 -14.56
CA GLN A 446 -15.14 -18.66 -15.04
C GLN A 446 -16.07 -17.67 -14.36
N VAL A 447 -17.10 -17.26 -15.10
CA VAL A 447 -18.21 -16.44 -14.61
C VAL A 447 -19.21 -17.36 -13.91
N VAL A 448 -19.22 -17.33 -12.58
CA VAL A 448 -20.09 -18.13 -11.71
C VAL A 448 -20.84 -17.23 -10.74
N ASP A 449 -22.02 -17.67 -10.32
CA ASP A 449 -22.75 -16.99 -9.25
C ASP A 449 -21.92 -17.04 -7.96
N SER A 450 -21.96 -15.97 -7.17
CA SER A 450 -21.17 -15.85 -5.94
C SER A 450 -22.11 -15.56 -4.79
N PRO A 451 -22.31 -16.49 -3.83
CA PRO A 451 -23.24 -16.30 -2.71
C PRO A 451 -22.61 -15.37 -1.65
N ASP A 452 -22.45 -14.11 -2.01
CA ASP A 452 -21.70 -13.11 -1.26
C ASP A 452 -22.58 -12.01 -0.64
N GLU A 453 -23.90 -12.24 -0.60
CA GLU A 453 -24.90 -11.31 -0.05
C GLU A 453 -24.90 -11.24 1.48
N GLY A 454 -24.20 -12.15 2.17
CA GLY A 454 -24.04 -12.13 3.63
C GLY A 454 -23.47 -10.81 4.16
N VAL A 455 -22.82 -10.00 3.31
CA VAL A 455 -22.37 -8.63 3.63
C VAL A 455 -23.49 -7.67 4.02
N LEU A 456 -24.74 -7.98 3.66
CA LEU A 456 -25.93 -7.19 4.00
C LEU A 456 -26.58 -7.61 5.32
N GLU A 457 -26.14 -8.71 5.92
CA GLU A 457 -26.72 -9.18 7.19
C GLU A 457 -26.54 -8.12 8.29
N GLY A 458 -27.63 -7.84 9.00
CA GLY A 458 -27.66 -6.82 10.05
C GLY A 458 -27.64 -5.36 9.56
N LYS A 459 -27.57 -5.11 8.24
CA LYS A 459 -27.66 -3.75 7.69
C LYS A 459 -29.10 -3.24 7.70
N LYS A 460 -29.24 -1.94 7.92
CA LYS A 460 -30.54 -1.27 7.97
C LYS A 460 -31.09 -1.02 6.57
N SER A 461 -32.41 -1.04 6.45
CA SER A 461 -33.10 -0.55 5.27
C SER A 461 -33.14 0.98 5.26
N TRP A 462 -33.11 1.56 4.07
CA TRP A 462 -33.28 2.97 3.82
C TRP A 462 -34.38 3.19 2.80
N PHE A 463 -35.32 4.05 3.14
CA PHE A 463 -36.38 4.49 2.23
C PHE A 463 -35.86 5.65 1.40
N GLN A 464 -35.88 5.50 0.09
CA GLN A 464 -35.81 6.64 -0.80
C GLN A 464 -37.16 7.36 -0.75
N VAL A 465 -37.15 8.64 -0.38
CA VAL A 465 -38.36 9.41 -0.11
C VAL A 465 -38.44 10.68 -0.94
N ILE A 466 -39.67 11.11 -1.21
CA ILE A 466 -40.02 12.44 -1.71
C ILE A 466 -40.66 13.24 -0.57
N LEU A 467 -40.09 14.41 -0.31
CA LEU A 467 -40.58 15.39 0.66
C LEU A 467 -41.75 16.20 0.08
N PRO A 468 -42.60 16.83 0.92
CA PRO A 468 -43.66 17.70 0.45
C PRO A 468 -43.19 18.88 -0.41
N ASP A 469 -41.95 19.35 -0.21
CA ASP A 469 -41.31 20.41 -1.02
C ASP A 469 -40.70 19.88 -2.34
N GLY A 470 -40.90 18.60 -2.66
CA GLY A 470 -40.42 17.95 -3.88
C GLY A 470 -38.97 17.46 -3.81
N LYS A 471 -38.23 17.74 -2.73
CA LYS A 471 -36.86 17.23 -2.58
C LYS A 471 -36.87 15.71 -2.39
N ARG A 472 -35.80 15.06 -2.85
CA ARG A 472 -35.62 13.61 -2.76
C ARG A 472 -34.37 13.29 -1.96
N GLY A 473 -34.44 12.22 -1.17
CA GLY A 473 -33.29 11.72 -0.45
C GLY A 473 -33.62 10.40 0.24
N TYR A 474 -32.83 10.05 1.25
CA TYR A 474 -32.93 8.78 1.94
C TYR A 474 -33.12 9.00 3.44
N VAL A 475 -34.04 8.24 4.03
CA VAL A 475 -34.25 8.16 5.48
C VAL A 475 -34.12 6.71 5.92
N ARG A 476 -33.46 6.48 7.06
CA ARG A 476 -33.22 5.13 7.58
C ARG A 476 -34.48 4.61 8.27
N GLU A 477 -34.70 3.29 8.21
CA GLU A 477 -35.93 2.67 8.71
C GLU A 477 -36.21 2.90 10.21
N ASP A 478 -35.17 3.14 11.02
CA ASP A 478 -35.26 3.30 12.47
C ASP A 478 -35.57 4.73 12.94
N VAL A 479 -35.58 5.70 12.02
CA VAL A 479 -35.93 7.10 12.31
C VAL A 479 -37.29 7.50 11.71
N VAL A 480 -38.03 6.54 11.17
CA VAL A 480 -39.36 6.73 10.61
C VAL A 480 -40.32 5.61 11.03
N ARG A 481 -41.62 5.84 10.85
CA ARG A 481 -42.64 4.80 10.99
C ARG A 481 -43.63 4.83 9.82
N PRO A 482 -44.20 3.68 9.41
CA PRO A 482 -45.24 3.65 8.38
C PRO A 482 -46.46 4.48 8.79
N VAL A 483 -47.07 5.16 7.82
CA VAL A 483 -48.33 5.90 7.99
C VAL A 483 -49.55 4.95 7.81
N ASN A 484 -49.32 3.72 7.32
CA ASN A 484 -50.34 2.67 7.11
C ASN A 484 -51.49 3.09 6.18
N ARG A 485 -51.21 4.00 5.24
CA ARG A 485 -52.08 4.33 4.10
C ARG A 485 -51.22 4.80 2.94
N ASN A 486 -51.67 4.54 1.72
CA ASN A 486 -51.02 5.05 0.52
C ASN A 486 -51.47 6.49 0.25
N ASN A 487 -50.65 7.26 -0.46
CA ASN A 487 -51.08 8.55 -1.00
C ASN A 487 -52.08 8.36 -2.17
N GLU A 488 -52.62 9.45 -2.70
CA GLU A 488 -53.59 9.42 -3.81
C GLU A 488 -53.04 8.71 -5.07
N ALA A 489 -51.73 8.70 -5.25
CA ALA A 489 -51.03 8.02 -6.35
C ALA A 489 -50.67 6.55 -6.03
N GLY A 490 -51.09 6.02 -4.88
CA GLY A 490 -50.88 4.63 -4.49
C GLY A 490 -49.52 4.31 -3.87
N PHE A 491 -48.68 5.30 -3.57
CA PHE A 491 -47.37 5.08 -2.95
C PHE A 491 -47.46 4.99 -1.43
N GLU A 492 -46.63 4.14 -0.84
CA GLU A 492 -46.44 4.04 0.61
C GLU A 492 -45.94 5.37 1.20
N GLN A 493 -46.30 5.62 2.46
CA GLN A 493 -45.85 6.80 3.19
C GLN A 493 -45.25 6.43 4.54
N VAL A 494 -44.20 7.16 4.91
CA VAL A 494 -43.55 7.10 6.22
C VAL A 494 -43.56 8.47 6.88
N THR A 495 -43.51 8.52 8.21
CA THR A 495 -43.45 9.77 8.97
C THR A 495 -42.26 9.77 9.92
N ALA A 496 -41.58 10.90 10.04
CA ALA A 496 -40.46 11.07 10.96
C ALA A 496 -40.91 10.92 12.42
N ILE A 497 -40.15 10.18 13.22
CA ILE A 497 -40.50 9.91 14.63
C ILE A 497 -39.93 10.95 15.60
N GLU A 498 -38.95 11.74 15.18
CA GLU A 498 -38.26 12.76 15.98
C GLU A 498 -37.97 14.05 15.20
N ASP A 499 -37.77 15.14 15.93
CA ASP A 499 -37.42 16.44 15.36
C ASP A 499 -35.99 16.48 14.81
N GLY A 500 -35.81 17.16 13.67
CA GLY A 500 -34.49 17.30 13.04
C GLY A 500 -33.97 16.03 12.35
N THR A 501 -34.84 15.07 12.03
CA THR A 501 -34.50 13.86 11.27
C THR A 501 -33.84 14.24 9.94
N ASN A 502 -32.65 13.70 9.69
CA ASN A 502 -31.90 13.99 8.47
C ASN A 502 -32.43 13.20 7.27
N VAL A 503 -32.77 13.90 6.19
CA VAL A 503 -32.98 13.32 4.86
C VAL A 503 -31.67 13.43 4.10
N ARG A 504 -31.07 12.30 3.75
CA ARG A 504 -29.68 12.22 3.26
C ARG A 504 -29.59 12.08 1.74
N PRO A 505 -28.48 12.50 1.11
CA PRO A 505 -28.31 12.36 -0.34
C PRO A 505 -28.10 10.90 -0.80
N ILE A 506 -27.56 10.04 0.06
CA ILE A 506 -27.38 8.59 -0.17
C ILE A 506 -27.79 7.81 1.08
N PRO A 507 -28.06 6.48 0.99
CA PRO A 507 -28.47 5.65 2.13
C PRO A 507 -27.27 5.29 3.03
N ALA A 508 -26.55 6.29 3.53
CA ALA A 508 -25.43 6.12 4.44
C ALA A 508 -25.35 7.28 5.45
N ILE A 509 -24.86 7.00 6.66
CA ILE A 509 -24.57 8.04 7.64
C ILE A 509 -23.23 8.68 7.28
N GLN A 510 -23.29 9.95 6.90
CA GLN A 510 -22.12 10.77 6.58
C GLN A 510 -22.14 12.02 7.46
N SER A 511 -21.25 12.08 8.44
CA SER A 511 -21.19 13.20 9.40
C SER A 511 -20.66 14.49 8.77
N ASN A 512 -19.90 14.39 7.68
CA ASN A 512 -19.28 15.49 6.95
C ASN A 512 -20.08 15.92 5.71
N VAL A 513 -21.25 15.33 5.44
CA VAL A 513 -22.10 15.68 4.30
C VAL A 513 -23.39 16.30 4.80
N ALA A 514 -23.71 17.50 4.30
CA ALA A 514 -24.95 18.17 4.65
C ALA A 514 -26.17 17.34 4.19
N PRO A 515 -27.20 17.19 5.03
CA PRO A 515 -28.43 16.52 4.61
C PRO A 515 -29.14 17.36 3.52
N VAL A 516 -29.90 16.68 2.67
CA VAL A 516 -30.78 17.32 1.67
C VAL A 516 -31.84 18.19 2.37
N ALA A 517 -32.35 17.68 3.49
CA ALA A 517 -33.27 18.41 4.36
C ALA A 517 -33.21 17.86 5.79
N LYS A 518 -33.71 18.64 6.74
CA LYS A 518 -34.07 18.17 8.07
C LYS A 518 -35.57 18.29 8.24
N VAL A 519 -36.21 17.23 8.71
CA VAL A 519 -37.67 17.18 8.91
C VAL A 519 -38.01 16.98 10.37
N ASN A 520 -39.15 17.52 10.77
CA ASN A 520 -39.63 17.41 12.15
C ASN A 520 -40.54 16.22 12.34
N GLN A 521 -40.77 15.84 13.60
CA GLN A 521 -41.67 14.75 13.94
C GLN A 521 -43.03 14.94 13.28
N GLY A 522 -43.58 13.86 12.72
CA GLY A 522 -44.87 13.90 12.04
C GLY A 522 -44.82 14.29 10.57
N THR A 523 -43.67 14.74 10.04
CA THR A 523 -43.54 15.05 8.60
C THR A 523 -43.74 13.78 7.76
N GLU A 524 -44.81 13.75 6.97
CA GLU A 524 -45.11 12.65 6.04
C GLU A 524 -44.25 12.76 4.77
N MET A 525 -43.71 11.62 4.34
CA MET A 525 -42.81 11.48 3.20
C MET A 525 -43.27 10.30 2.35
N THR A 526 -43.29 10.49 1.03
CA THR A 526 -43.69 9.43 0.09
C THR A 526 -42.50 8.52 -0.18
N VAL A 527 -42.64 7.21 0.05
CA VAL A 527 -41.62 6.21 -0.27
C VAL A 527 -41.70 5.86 -1.74
N ILE A 528 -40.56 5.89 -2.43
CA ILE A 528 -40.45 5.56 -3.86
C ILE A 528 -39.56 4.34 -4.12
N ASP A 529 -38.68 4.00 -3.18
CA ASP A 529 -37.85 2.80 -3.23
C ASP A 529 -37.35 2.44 -1.83
N THR A 530 -36.96 1.18 -1.64
CA THR A 530 -36.34 0.68 -0.41
C THR A 530 -35.04 -0.01 -0.76
N VAL A 531 -33.93 0.50 -0.24
CA VAL A 531 -32.58 0.01 -0.53
C VAL A 531 -31.85 -0.34 0.77
N PRO A 532 -30.90 -1.29 0.74
CA PRO A 532 -30.05 -1.52 1.90
C PRO A 532 -29.12 -0.32 2.15
N GLU A 533 -28.59 -0.24 3.37
CA GLU A 533 -27.53 0.72 3.71
C GLU A 533 -26.34 0.59 2.75
N SER A 534 -25.87 1.73 2.26
CA SER A 534 -24.70 1.79 1.38
C SER A 534 -23.42 1.54 2.19
N THR A 535 -22.74 0.46 1.87
CA THR A 535 -21.50 -0.04 2.47
C THR A 535 -20.33 0.03 1.47
N GLU A 536 -19.27 -0.74 1.71
CA GLU A 536 -18.16 -0.96 0.76
C GLU A 536 -18.51 -1.98 -0.33
N MET A 537 -19.45 -2.91 -0.06
CA MET A 537 -19.77 -4.06 -0.93
C MET A 537 -21.10 -3.91 -1.68
N ASN A 538 -22.00 -3.09 -1.14
CA ASN A 538 -23.25 -2.69 -1.79
C ASN A 538 -23.39 -1.18 -1.59
N TRP A 539 -23.27 -0.41 -2.65
CA TRP A 539 -22.88 0.99 -2.52
C TRP A 539 -23.66 1.91 -3.44
N ILE A 540 -23.94 3.10 -2.92
CA ILE A 540 -24.37 4.26 -3.70
C ILE A 540 -23.32 5.34 -3.47
N ARG A 541 -22.82 5.93 -4.56
CA ARG A 541 -21.78 6.98 -4.54
C ARG A 541 -22.25 8.19 -5.33
N GLY A 542 -21.88 9.37 -4.84
CA GLY A 542 -22.37 10.66 -5.32
C GLY A 542 -23.42 11.28 -4.38
N PRO A 543 -24.31 12.16 -4.88
CA PRO A 543 -24.35 12.64 -6.26
C PRO A 543 -23.10 13.44 -6.62
N TYR A 544 -22.52 13.16 -7.78
CA TYR A 544 -21.38 13.91 -8.32
C TYR A 544 -21.85 14.93 -9.36
N THR A 545 -21.29 16.13 -9.32
CA THR A 545 -21.63 17.18 -10.28
C THR A 545 -21.03 16.91 -11.65
N SER A 546 -21.60 17.53 -12.67
CA SER A 546 -21.05 17.56 -14.03
C SER A 546 -19.59 18.00 -14.04
N SER A 547 -19.25 19.04 -13.28
CA SER A 547 -17.88 19.55 -13.15
C SER A 547 -16.92 18.55 -12.50
N GLN A 548 -17.35 17.81 -11.47
CA GLN A 548 -16.52 16.78 -10.84
C GLN A 548 -16.19 15.64 -11.80
N ILE A 549 -17.20 15.10 -12.49
CA ILE A 549 -16.99 14.02 -13.48
C ILE A 549 -16.09 14.49 -14.62
N THR A 550 -16.31 15.70 -15.13
CA THR A 550 -15.48 16.29 -16.20
C THR A 550 -14.01 16.41 -15.77
N ALA A 551 -13.77 16.88 -14.55
CA ALA A 551 -12.41 17.01 -14.02
C ALA A 551 -11.70 15.65 -13.92
N TRP A 552 -12.39 14.62 -13.41
CA TRP A 552 -11.81 13.29 -13.31
C TRP A 552 -11.51 12.68 -14.68
N LEU A 553 -12.42 12.79 -15.65
CA LEU A 553 -12.18 12.25 -16.99
C LEU A 553 -10.99 12.93 -17.66
N LYS A 554 -10.85 14.26 -17.51
CA LYS A 554 -9.71 15.00 -18.04
C LYS A 554 -8.37 14.63 -17.39
N GLU A 555 -8.37 14.40 -16.08
CA GLU A 555 -7.16 14.07 -15.31
C GLU A 555 -6.72 12.62 -15.49
N ARG A 556 -7.68 11.69 -15.63
CA ARG A 556 -7.45 10.25 -15.42
C ARG A 556 -7.65 9.39 -16.66
N THR A 557 -8.09 9.98 -17.77
CA THR A 557 -8.37 9.25 -19.02
C THR A 557 -7.80 9.99 -20.22
N LYS A 558 -7.85 9.36 -21.41
CA LYS A 558 -7.48 10.00 -22.68
C LYS A 558 -8.68 10.66 -23.39
N THR A 559 -9.77 10.89 -22.67
CA THR A 559 -11.03 11.38 -23.24
C THR A 559 -10.98 12.88 -23.45
N GLU A 560 -11.19 13.33 -24.69
CA GLU A 560 -11.35 14.75 -25.01
C GLU A 560 -12.83 15.12 -25.06
N LEU A 561 -13.25 16.05 -24.21
CA LEU A 561 -14.62 16.54 -24.13
C LEU A 561 -14.69 18.00 -24.55
N SER A 562 -15.71 18.37 -25.34
CA SER A 562 -15.94 19.75 -25.80
C SER A 562 -16.60 20.66 -24.76
N GLY A 563 -17.01 20.10 -23.61
CA GLY A 563 -17.66 20.82 -22.51
C GLY A 563 -17.91 19.93 -21.30
N PRO A 564 -18.60 20.44 -20.27
CA PRO A 564 -18.96 19.66 -19.09
C PRO A 564 -19.78 18.42 -19.44
N VAL A 565 -19.57 17.33 -18.70
CA VAL A 565 -20.34 16.10 -18.83
C VAL A 565 -21.79 16.37 -18.43
N THR A 566 -22.70 16.35 -19.40
CA THR A 566 -24.14 16.50 -19.21
C THR A 566 -24.89 15.18 -19.34
N SER A 567 -24.24 14.16 -19.91
CA SER A 567 -24.78 12.81 -20.03
C SER A 567 -23.66 11.79 -19.85
N LEU A 568 -23.98 10.69 -19.18
CA LEU A 568 -23.07 9.58 -18.94
C LEU A 568 -23.86 8.29 -19.12
N GLU A 569 -23.54 7.54 -20.17
CA GLU A 569 -24.30 6.35 -20.56
C GLU A 569 -23.38 5.11 -20.60
N ILE A 570 -23.83 4.02 -19.99
CA ILE A 570 -23.19 2.72 -20.13
C ILE A 570 -23.63 2.15 -21.49
N THR A 571 -22.67 1.95 -22.39
CA THR A 571 -22.95 1.48 -23.75
C THR A 571 -22.67 0.00 -23.94
N GLU A 572 -21.86 -0.61 -23.06
CA GLU A 572 -21.57 -2.04 -23.10
C GLU A 572 -21.35 -2.62 -21.70
N ARG A 573 -21.81 -3.85 -21.53
CA ARG A 573 -21.54 -4.70 -20.37
C ARG A 573 -21.02 -6.04 -20.86
N GLY A 574 -20.15 -6.66 -20.08
CA GLY A 574 -19.67 -8.01 -20.37
C GLY A 574 -20.52 -9.12 -19.74
N PRO A 575 -20.04 -10.38 -19.80
CA PRO A 575 -20.80 -11.55 -19.36
C PRO A 575 -21.25 -11.55 -17.89
N SER A 576 -20.49 -10.92 -16.98
CA SER A 576 -20.90 -10.81 -15.56
C SER A 576 -21.83 -9.63 -15.30
N GLY A 577 -22.07 -8.79 -16.30
CA GLY A 577 -22.84 -7.55 -16.18
C GLY A 577 -21.99 -6.34 -15.78
N ARG A 578 -20.67 -6.48 -15.63
CA ARG A 578 -19.76 -5.36 -15.38
C ARG A 578 -19.69 -4.42 -16.57
N VAL A 579 -19.48 -3.14 -16.29
CA VAL A 579 -19.37 -2.09 -17.31
C VAL A 579 -18.08 -2.24 -18.08
N THR A 580 -18.17 -2.41 -19.40
CA THR A 580 -17.01 -2.50 -20.30
C THR A 580 -16.83 -1.26 -21.19
N LYS A 581 -17.90 -0.49 -21.43
CA LYS A 581 -17.83 0.80 -22.14
C LYS A 581 -18.81 1.81 -21.56
N VAL A 582 -18.35 3.07 -21.50
CA VAL A 582 -19.12 4.24 -21.08
C VAL A 582 -18.90 5.35 -22.10
N GLU A 583 -19.95 6.10 -22.41
CA GLU A 583 -19.89 7.33 -23.18
C GLU A 583 -20.22 8.53 -22.29
N ALA A 584 -19.42 9.59 -22.38
CA ALA A 584 -19.69 10.88 -21.78
C ALA A 584 -20.01 11.88 -22.91
N ASN A 585 -21.22 12.45 -22.92
CA ASN A 585 -21.70 13.30 -24.02
C ASN A 585 -21.63 12.63 -25.40
N GLY A 586 -21.86 11.32 -25.48
CA GLY A 586 -21.73 10.53 -26.70
C GLY A 586 -20.29 10.29 -27.16
N VAL A 587 -19.29 10.71 -26.37
CA VAL A 587 -17.87 10.43 -26.62
C VAL A 587 -17.44 9.24 -25.75
N PRO A 588 -16.88 8.16 -26.34
CA PRO A 588 -16.36 7.03 -25.58
C PRO A 588 -15.31 7.47 -24.56
N VAL A 589 -15.47 7.03 -23.32
CA VAL A 589 -14.50 7.30 -22.25
C VAL A 589 -13.30 6.37 -22.43
N GLY A 590 -12.15 6.95 -22.78
CA GLY A 590 -10.93 6.23 -23.15
C GLY A 590 -10.11 5.76 -21.96
N VAL A 591 -10.34 4.51 -21.52
CA VAL A 591 -9.54 3.81 -20.51
C VAL A 591 -8.68 2.70 -21.14
N SER A 592 -7.53 2.37 -20.54
CA SER A 592 -6.62 1.34 -21.09
C SER A 592 -7.18 -0.09 -21.02
N TYR A 593 -8.06 -0.35 -20.06
CA TYR A 593 -8.82 -1.59 -19.87
C TYR A 593 -10.02 -1.28 -18.95
N PRO A 594 -11.11 -2.07 -18.98
CA PRO A 594 -12.35 -1.67 -18.32
C PRO A 594 -12.29 -1.44 -16.80
N ASP A 595 -11.46 -2.18 -16.06
CA ASP A 595 -11.35 -1.98 -14.59
C ASP A 595 -10.93 -0.55 -14.20
N ASN A 596 -10.24 0.16 -15.09
CA ASN A 596 -9.87 1.57 -14.89
C ASN A 596 -11.07 2.53 -14.81
N PHE A 597 -12.29 2.11 -15.16
CA PHE A 597 -13.48 2.92 -14.89
C PHE A 597 -13.66 3.21 -13.39
N ARG A 598 -13.18 2.33 -12.51
CA ARG A 598 -13.18 2.56 -11.06
C ARG A 598 -12.42 3.83 -10.73
N SER A 599 -11.17 3.94 -11.18
CA SER A 599 -10.31 5.10 -10.97
C SER A 599 -10.77 6.34 -11.76
N ALA A 600 -11.27 6.13 -12.98
CA ALA A 600 -11.79 7.21 -13.85
C ALA A 600 -12.97 7.95 -13.23
N PHE A 601 -13.79 7.26 -12.42
CA PHE A 601 -14.97 7.83 -11.75
C PHE A 601 -14.79 7.99 -10.24
N GLY A 602 -13.60 8.36 -9.78
CA GLY A 602 -13.40 8.78 -8.39
C GLY A 602 -13.03 7.65 -7.41
N GLY A 603 -12.69 6.46 -7.90
CA GLY A 603 -12.31 5.31 -7.06
C GLY A 603 -13.50 4.44 -6.65
N LEU A 604 -14.33 4.03 -7.62
CA LEU A 604 -15.47 3.15 -7.36
C LEU A 604 -15.01 1.76 -6.85
N PRO A 605 -15.75 1.12 -5.94
CA PRO A 605 -15.35 -0.19 -5.39
C PRO A 605 -15.24 -1.31 -6.43
N SER A 606 -16.06 -1.29 -7.50
CA SER A 606 -16.04 -2.27 -8.60
C SER A 606 -16.53 -1.64 -9.91
N THR A 607 -16.44 -2.38 -11.02
CA THR A 607 -17.08 -2.02 -12.31
C THR A 607 -18.51 -2.55 -12.46
N LEU A 608 -19.06 -3.20 -11.43
CA LEU A 608 -20.44 -3.66 -11.39
C LEU A 608 -21.33 -2.55 -10.83
N PHE A 609 -21.64 -1.57 -11.68
CA PHE A 609 -22.49 -0.44 -11.32
C PHE A 609 -23.44 -0.03 -12.43
N ASP A 610 -24.49 0.70 -12.05
CA ASP A 610 -25.37 1.51 -12.88
C ASP A 610 -25.11 3.00 -12.63
N ILE A 611 -25.44 3.83 -13.61
CA ILE A 611 -25.35 5.29 -13.53
C ILE A 611 -26.77 5.83 -13.55
N VAL A 612 -27.14 6.53 -12.48
CA VAL A 612 -28.46 7.10 -12.29
C VAL A 612 -28.36 8.63 -12.28
N PRO A 613 -29.08 9.34 -13.17
CA PRO A 613 -29.20 10.79 -13.06
C PRO A 613 -29.85 11.17 -11.73
N ALA A 614 -29.11 11.91 -10.90
CA ALA A 614 -29.63 12.50 -9.68
C ALA A 614 -30.29 13.84 -10.04
N GLY A 615 -31.58 13.76 -10.35
CA GLY A 615 -32.43 14.94 -10.58
C GLY A 615 -33.33 14.79 -11.79
N THR A 616 -34.51 14.21 -11.58
CA THR A 616 -35.75 14.53 -12.29
C THR A 616 -36.90 13.83 -11.58
N ALA A 617 -37.89 14.58 -11.11
CA ALA A 617 -39.25 14.08 -10.95
C ALA A 617 -40.17 15.18 -11.48
N ALA A 618 -40.88 14.89 -12.57
CA ALA A 618 -42.05 15.67 -12.94
C ALA A 618 -43.15 15.34 -11.92
N VAL A 619 -43.57 16.32 -11.12
CA VAL A 619 -44.84 16.20 -10.39
C VAL A 619 -45.93 16.33 -11.45
N VAL A 620 -46.62 15.24 -11.77
CA VAL A 620 -47.82 15.28 -12.61
C VAL A 620 -49.01 15.53 -11.68
N GLY A 621 -49.55 16.74 -11.71
CA GLY A 621 -50.83 17.06 -11.05
C GLY A 621 -51.97 16.19 -11.60
N VAL A 622 -52.96 15.91 -10.75
CA VAL A 622 -54.11 15.01 -11.00
C VAL A 622 -54.98 15.44 -12.21
N ASP A 623 -54.75 16.62 -12.76
CA ASP A 623 -55.41 17.26 -13.88
C ASP A 623 -54.54 17.36 -15.17
N GLY A 624 -53.30 16.84 -15.14
CA GLY A 624 -52.41 16.78 -16.30
C GLY A 624 -51.94 18.14 -16.85
N LYS A 625 -52.18 19.24 -16.14
CA LYS A 625 -51.97 20.62 -16.64
C LYS A 625 -50.90 21.45 -15.92
N GLY A 626 -50.21 20.91 -14.92
CA GLY A 626 -49.05 21.57 -14.30
C GLY A 626 -47.80 20.70 -14.42
N LYS A 627 -46.89 21.04 -15.35
CA LYS A 627 -45.51 20.53 -15.34
C LYS A 627 -44.61 21.60 -14.75
N ALA A 628 -44.22 21.46 -13.48
CA ALA A 628 -43.11 22.22 -12.92
C ALA A 628 -41.89 21.29 -12.85
N GLU A 629 -41.08 21.29 -13.90
CA GLU A 629 -39.76 20.67 -13.88
C GLU A 629 -38.80 21.65 -13.20
N VAL A 630 -38.47 21.41 -11.92
CA VAL A 630 -37.35 22.10 -11.28
C VAL A 630 -36.09 21.33 -11.64
N LEU A 631 -35.58 21.55 -12.85
CA LEU A 631 -34.29 21.01 -13.26
C LEU A 631 -33.18 21.66 -12.42
N PRO A 632 -32.28 20.89 -11.79
CA PRO A 632 -31.06 21.47 -11.22
C PRO A 632 -30.24 22.16 -12.33
N LYS A 633 -29.55 23.26 -12.00
CA LYS A 633 -28.74 24.05 -12.96
C LYS A 633 -27.67 23.22 -13.69
N GLU A 634 -27.23 22.12 -13.10
CA GLU A 634 -26.35 21.12 -13.72
C GLU A 634 -26.82 19.70 -13.36
N PRO A 635 -26.72 18.71 -14.27
CA PRO A 635 -27.03 17.33 -13.93
C PRO A 635 -26.02 16.81 -12.91
N THR A 636 -26.52 15.94 -12.03
CA THR A 636 -25.69 15.19 -11.10
C THR A 636 -25.86 13.70 -11.32
N PHE A 637 -24.83 12.92 -10.97
CA PHE A 637 -24.76 11.48 -11.26
C PHE A 637 -24.57 10.69 -9.98
N LEU A 638 -25.41 9.69 -9.77
CA LEU A 638 -25.23 8.66 -8.77
C LEU A 638 -24.69 7.40 -9.44
N PHE A 639 -23.73 6.75 -8.80
CA PHE A 639 -23.28 5.43 -9.18
C PHE A 639 -23.82 4.44 -8.15
N VAL A 640 -24.61 3.47 -8.62
CA VAL A 640 -25.22 2.43 -7.79
C VAL A 640 -24.56 1.12 -8.15
N GLY A 641 -23.83 0.50 -7.23
CA GLY A 641 -23.04 -0.67 -7.55
C GLY A 641 -22.96 -1.69 -6.43
N ARG A 642 -22.37 -2.83 -6.77
CA ARG A 642 -22.17 -3.99 -5.88
C ARG A 642 -20.78 -4.57 -6.10
N GLY A 643 -20.31 -5.37 -5.16
CA GLY A 643 -18.97 -5.92 -5.20
C GLY A 643 -17.89 -4.92 -4.84
N ASN A 644 -16.72 -5.46 -4.52
CA ASN A 644 -15.50 -4.72 -4.22
C ASN A 644 -14.29 -5.55 -4.69
N GLY A 645 -13.47 -4.91 -5.53
CA GLY A 645 -12.38 -5.55 -6.24
C GLY A 645 -12.72 -5.84 -7.70
N HIS A 646 -11.80 -6.51 -8.38
CA HIS A 646 -11.89 -6.77 -9.82
C HIS A 646 -12.93 -7.84 -10.17
N GLY A 647 -13.25 -8.78 -9.27
CA GLY A 647 -14.31 -9.78 -9.50
C GLY A 647 -13.85 -11.09 -10.13
N VAL A 648 -12.63 -11.18 -10.64
CA VAL A 648 -12.06 -12.40 -11.26
C VAL A 648 -11.62 -13.41 -10.19
N GLY A 649 -11.78 -14.70 -10.48
CA GLY A 649 -11.33 -15.79 -9.61
C GLY A 649 -12.15 -15.90 -8.35
N MET A 650 -11.52 -16.26 -7.23
CA MET A 650 -12.24 -16.56 -6.00
C MET A 650 -12.77 -15.31 -5.30
N SER A 651 -14.07 -15.26 -5.04
CA SER A 651 -14.68 -14.27 -4.14
C SER A 651 -14.48 -14.69 -2.69
N GLN A 652 -13.89 -13.85 -1.84
CA GLN A 652 -13.68 -14.14 -0.42
C GLN A 652 -15.01 -14.32 0.30
N TRP A 653 -15.92 -13.36 0.16
CA TRP A 653 -17.27 -13.45 0.73
C TRP A 653 -18.09 -14.59 0.11
N GLY A 654 -17.91 -14.86 -1.18
CA GLY A 654 -18.56 -16.00 -1.83
C GLY A 654 -18.01 -17.35 -1.37
N ALA A 655 -16.72 -17.45 -1.05
CA ALA A 655 -16.12 -18.65 -0.45
C ALA A 655 -16.70 -18.92 0.95
N LYS A 656 -16.87 -17.87 1.77
CA LYS A 656 -17.59 -17.97 3.05
C LYS A 656 -19.04 -18.43 2.86
N GLY A 657 -19.76 -17.85 1.89
CA GLY A 657 -21.14 -18.24 1.60
C GLY A 657 -21.27 -19.69 1.09
N LEU A 658 -20.34 -20.17 0.28
CA LEU A 658 -20.30 -21.59 -0.12
C LEU A 658 -19.97 -22.51 1.07
N ALA A 659 -19.04 -22.12 1.94
CA ALA A 659 -18.74 -22.87 3.15
C ALA A 659 -19.95 -22.96 4.08
N ASP A 660 -20.73 -21.88 4.25
CA ASP A 660 -21.99 -21.90 5.01
C ASP A 660 -23.03 -22.85 4.40
N GLN A 661 -22.99 -23.04 3.08
CA GLN A 661 -23.84 -23.98 2.35
C GLN A 661 -23.32 -25.43 2.40
N GLY A 662 -22.21 -25.68 3.10
CA GLY A 662 -21.64 -27.01 3.32
C GLY A 662 -20.64 -27.47 2.26
N TYR A 663 -20.13 -26.57 1.42
CA TYR A 663 -19.00 -26.90 0.55
C TYR A 663 -17.71 -27.02 1.36
N ASP A 664 -16.91 -28.04 1.08
CA ASP A 664 -15.54 -28.12 1.58
C ASP A 664 -14.60 -27.21 0.76
N TYR A 665 -13.39 -26.99 1.28
CA TYR A 665 -12.43 -26.08 0.64
C TYR A 665 -12.04 -26.52 -0.78
N GLU A 666 -11.98 -27.82 -1.08
CA GLU A 666 -11.72 -28.31 -2.43
C GLU A 666 -12.86 -27.95 -3.39
N GLY A 667 -14.10 -28.16 -2.96
CA GLY A 667 -15.31 -27.81 -3.70
C GLY A 667 -15.37 -26.32 -3.97
N ILE A 668 -15.02 -25.48 -2.99
CA ILE A 668 -14.92 -24.02 -3.14
C ILE A 668 -13.87 -23.66 -4.21
N LEU A 669 -12.67 -24.23 -4.13
CA LEU A 669 -11.60 -23.92 -5.09
C LEU A 669 -11.99 -24.34 -6.51
N LYS A 670 -12.51 -25.55 -6.69
CA LYS A 670 -12.96 -26.07 -8.00
C LYS A 670 -14.21 -25.34 -8.52
N TYR A 671 -14.96 -24.67 -7.65
CA TYR A 671 -16.07 -23.79 -8.04
C TYR A 671 -15.57 -22.52 -8.73
N TYR A 672 -14.52 -21.89 -8.20
CA TYR A 672 -14.00 -20.64 -8.77
C TYR A 672 -12.93 -20.83 -9.86
N TYR A 673 -12.15 -21.89 -9.77
CA TYR A 673 -11.05 -22.19 -10.69
C TYR A 673 -11.37 -23.47 -11.48
N LYS A 674 -11.56 -23.34 -12.78
CA LYS A 674 -11.99 -24.43 -13.67
C LYS A 674 -10.80 -25.24 -14.17
N ASN A 675 -10.98 -26.56 -14.28
CA ASN A 675 -9.99 -27.48 -14.83
C ASN A 675 -8.63 -27.35 -14.12
N VAL A 676 -8.67 -27.25 -12.79
CA VAL A 676 -7.47 -27.18 -11.95
C VAL A 676 -7.39 -28.41 -11.06
N ASP A 677 -6.17 -28.88 -10.86
CA ASP A 677 -5.84 -29.94 -9.93
C ASP A 677 -5.37 -29.32 -8.62
N LEU A 678 -5.83 -29.87 -7.50
CA LEU A 678 -5.27 -29.59 -6.18
C LEU A 678 -4.14 -30.58 -5.93
N VAL A 679 -2.92 -30.08 -5.81
CA VAL A 679 -1.71 -30.91 -5.70
C VAL A 679 -0.96 -30.53 -4.43
N LYS A 680 -0.51 -31.54 -3.68
CA LYS A 680 0.39 -31.35 -2.55
C LYS A 680 1.85 -31.41 -3.02
N ARG A 681 2.61 -30.36 -2.74
CA ARG A 681 4.05 -30.25 -3.02
C ARG A 681 4.84 -30.12 -1.74
#